data_AF-A0A2R9UDA5-F1
#
_entry.id   AF-A0A2R9UDA5-F1
#
_cell.length_a   1.000
_cell.length_b   1.000
_cell.length_c   1.000
_cell.angle_alpha   90.00
_cell.angle_beta   90.00
_cell.angle_gamma   90.00
#
_symmetry.space_group_name_H-M   'P 1'
#
loop_
_entity.id
_entity.type
_entity.pdbx_description
1 polymer ?
#
loop_
_entity_poly.entity_id
_entity_poly.type
_entity_poly.pdbx_seq_one_letter_code
_entity_poly.pdbx_strand_id
1 'polypeptide(L)'
;MTTRSTVGRPRVARALAVIFTLFAALLLGTQAPVAANAAGTGTITGKVTLESGVPSDWIKGVSVSAESVSGSSYGSAFPQSDGTFAITGLDAGTYRVRFSTYSYWDEKTQKTVQTNLVNEYYGDTPDYSAATLVTVTAGGTASKTNVTLGKGGLITGKVTLPAGAPAEWRQAVSVSVNAIQGGSYGSAMLAQDGTYSVSGLAAGDYRVQFSSNTYYPPSGSPIRPNLIPEYYDDATSYDAAKPVAVTKGGTTSGIDATLAQGATISGKVTLPKNVPAGWVTSVSVNASPAVGNGPGAYGYVEKDGTYVLTGVVAGTYKISFTPSSTWWNPDTQQSEPTNLVPEYYDDALDWSSAKTVTVSAGDVKTGIDAALAKGATITGKITLPAGAPAEWLEGVSVSASQEGMGGRGYARDIAADGTYTLSGLSGGTYRVQFNVGVYTDANGKNVTPNLLSEYWNSTRDYNTATKITVAAGSTTSKIDASLDAGSSISGKITLPSGAPAQWVRAVNLVVRTASGEYAEYSSSIADDGTYAVFGLEPGDYKIQFSVGSIPGPSGGVYITPNLVSEFYDDAADFASARVLTLTAGQVRTKTDVTLAAGAELKGTLSGATPQDSYLELVDATKLDSADYIGTPVASDSSFAFAGLRPGTYWLRLYTWNNTDGSHYQFLKNPSGGYAFTIAGSGLSGQKLTAQPTTASIAGSLTATGFANQTADPNTKHYLADTRIYQKLDSTWVPLDQLFFFVPGAVSAEKNGTVPYTVPGLTAGTYTVGFEKSQTPYSANPAVTEQWWQKKTSLASADALTLTTGQKKTGIDGTVTGSTTPVTGFIDITGSAFTKEITWMYDQGISTGYETPNGREYRPFGKVTRDAMAAFLYRAAGSPQFDAPKTSPFTDVPTTHPFFKEIAWMDREKISTGWAVGNAKEYRPTLNITRDAMAAFLYRYAKATDPKPETSPFTDVPADSAFLKEIAWMSSKGLSTGYDNGNGTRSFKPFDDITRDAMAAFLYRYKNQ
;
A
#
# COMPACT_ATOMS: atom_id res chain seq x y z
N MET A 1 -36.99 56.68 -17.82
CA MET A 1 -36.03 57.51 -17.06
C MET A 1 -35.05 56.58 -16.38
N THR A 2 -33.74 56.60 -16.58
CA THR A 2 -32.88 57.37 -17.49
C THR A 2 -31.51 56.65 -17.42
N THR A 3 -30.97 56.23 -18.58
CA THR A 3 -29.57 56.41 -19.06
C THR A 3 -28.40 56.21 -18.09
N ARG A 4 -27.36 55.41 -18.39
CA ARG A 4 -26.18 55.64 -19.29
C ARG A 4 -24.95 55.13 -18.47
N SER A 5 -23.78 54.75 -18.96
CA SER A 5 -23.14 54.69 -20.28
C SER A 5 -21.87 53.85 -20.19
N THR A 6 -21.63 53.08 -21.26
CA THR A 6 -20.35 52.68 -21.90
C THR A 6 -19.03 53.33 -21.48
N VAL A 7 -17.93 52.56 -21.64
CA VAL A 7 -16.63 52.80 -22.37
C VAL A 7 -15.62 51.77 -21.81
N GLY A 8 -14.75 51.04 -22.51
CA GLY A 8 -14.14 51.10 -23.84
C GLY A 8 -12.62 50.83 -23.69
N ARG A 9 -12.07 49.84 -24.41
CA ARG A 9 -10.61 49.50 -24.51
C ARG A 9 -9.78 50.68 -25.09
N PRO A 10 -8.44 50.72 -24.95
CA PRO A 10 -7.51 50.17 -25.98
C PRO A 10 -6.17 49.61 -25.39
N ARG A 11 -5.44 48.59 -25.90
CA ARG A 11 -4.65 48.36 -27.15
C ARG A 11 -3.68 49.49 -27.56
N VAL A 12 -2.36 49.33 -27.38
CA VAL A 12 -1.21 49.69 -28.28
C VAL A 12 0.07 49.05 -27.65
N ALA A 13 0.73 48.02 -28.19
CA ALA A 13 1.68 47.90 -29.31
C ALA A 13 3.09 48.53 -29.12
N ARG A 14 4.10 47.64 -29.14
CA ARG A 14 5.47 47.74 -29.74
C ARG A 14 6.36 48.97 -29.42
N ALA A 15 7.57 48.73 -28.91
CA ALA A 15 8.81 48.68 -29.73
C ALA A 15 10.11 48.88 -28.90
N LEU A 16 11.06 47.95 -29.13
CA LEU A 16 12.50 48.09 -29.30
C LEU A 16 13.39 49.03 -28.45
N ALA A 17 14.43 48.38 -27.89
CA ALA A 17 15.86 48.64 -28.07
C ALA A 17 16.66 49.47 -27.03
N VAL A 18 17.57 48.74 -26.36
CA VAL A 18 19.03 48.96 -26.16
C VAL A 18 19.51 50.36 -25.76
N ILE A 19 20.19 50.47 -24.60
CA ILE A 19 21.62 50.86 -24.45
C ILE A 19 22.00 51.01 -22.96
N PHE A 20 22.95 50.16 -22.56
CA PHE A 20 24.10 50.31 -21.68
C PHE A 20 24.31 51.55 -20.75
N THR A 21 24.65 51.19 -19.50
CA THR A 21 25.77 51.66 -18.64
C THR A 21 25.63 52.70 -17.51
N LEU A 22 26.20 52.25 -16.37
CA LEU A 22 27.09 52.92 -15.41
C LEU A 22 26.45 53.79 -14.30
N PHE A 23 26.54 53.31 -13.05
CA PHE A 23 27.39 53.95 -12.02
C PHE A 23 27.75 52.96 -10.89
N ALA A 24 29.06 52.77 -10.67
CA ALA A 24 29.71 52.24 -9.47
C ALA A 24 29.65 53.30 -8.34
N ALA A 25 29.95 53.15 -7.06
CA ALA A 25 30.54 52.16 -6.15
C ALA A 25 29.97 52.55 -4.74
N LEU A 26 30.05 51.81 -3.64
CA LEU A 26 31.27 51.46 -2.91
C LEU A 26 30.79 50.85 -1.56
N LEU A 27 31.23 49.62 -1.23
CA LEU A 27 31.72 49.23 0.10
C LEU A 27 32.01 47.71 0.09
N LEU A 28 33.30 47.40 0.11
CA LEU A 28 33.88 46.07 0.14
C LEU A 28 33.66 45.43 1.53
N GLY A 29 32.95 44.31 1.54
CA GLY A 29 33.04 43.28 2.58
C GLY A 29 33.37 41.96 1.90
N THR A 30 34.60 41.48 2.09
CA THR A 30 35.15 40.28 1.46
C THR A 30 34.44 39.01 1.91
N GLN A 31 33.48 38.54 1.10
CA GLN A 31 33.24 37.12 0.90
C GLN A 31 33.36 36.88 -0.60
N ALA A 32 34.29 36.01 -0.99
CA ALA A 32 34.31 35.48 -2.34
C ALA A 32 32.92 34.89 -2.61
N PRO A 33 32.16 35.36 -3.61
CA PRO A 33 31.06 34.54 -4.10
C PRO A 33 31.73 33.27 -4.61
N VAL A 34 31.42 32.16 -3.96
CA VAL A 34 31.57 30.84 -4.56
C VAL A 34 30.99 31.00 -5.94
N ALA A 35 31.83 30.91 -6.97
CA ALA A 35 31.35 30.85 -8.34
C ALA A 35 30.39 29.67 -8.38
N ALA A 36 29.09 29.97 -8.36
CA ALA A 36 28.10 29.03 -8.83
C ALA A 36 28.57 28.71 -10.25
N ASN A 37 29.09 27.50 -10.43
CA ASN A 37 29.40 26.99 -11.75
C ASN A 37 28.11 27.11 -12.55
N ALA A 38 28.02 28.12 -13.41
CA ALA A 38 27.07 28.15 -14.49
C ALA A 38 27.48 26.99 -15.40
N ALA A 39 26.98 25.79 -15.12
CA ALA A 39 27.06 24.67 -16.04
C ALA A 39 26.45 25.18 -17.35
N GLY A 40 27.26 25.23 -18.41
CA GLY A 40 26.76 25.71 -19.71
C GLY A 40 25.51 24.91 -20.07
N THR A 41 24.39 25.58 -20.34
CA THR A 41 23.20 24.91 -20.86
C THR A 41 23.47 24.51 -22.31
N GLY A 42 23.23 23.25 -22.65
CA GLY A 42 23.37 22.73 -23.99
C GLY A 42 22.21 23.08 -24.92
N THR A 43 22.34 22.70 -26.18
CA THR A 43 21.37 22.97 -27.25
C THR A 43 21.13 21.73 -28.11
N ILE A 44 19.89 21.47 -28.52
CA ILE A 44 19.55 20.48 -29.56
C ILE A 44 19.16 21.22 -30.83
N THR A 45 19.81 20.91 -31.95
CA THR A 45 19.47 21.45 -33.27
C THR A 45 19.13 20.35 -34.26
N GLY A 46 18.27 20.69 -35.21
CA GLY A 46 17.84 19.78 -36.25
C GLY A 46 17.00 20.46 -37.31
N LYS A 47 16.49 19.65 -38.23
CA LYS A 47 15.61 20.08 -39.30
C LYS A 47 14.42 19.12 -39.42
N VAL A 48 13.23 19.69 -39.39
CA VAL A 48 11.98 19.01 -39.74
C VAL A 48 11.76 19.18 -41.24
N THR A 49 11.71 18.08 -41.97
CA THR A 49 11.25 18.03 -43.36
C THR A 49 9.87 17.40 -43.43
N LEU A 50 9.10 17.73 -44.46
CA LEU A 50 7.80 17.11 -44.71
C LEU A 50 7.90 16.17 -45.91
N GLU A 51 7.24 15.02 -45.83
CA GLU A 51 7.21 14.04 -46.92
C GLU A 51 6.66 14.64 -48.23
N SER A 52 7.09 14.11 -49.37
CA SER A 52 6.63 14.57 -50.69
C SER A 52 5.10 14.50 -50.80
N GLY A 53 4.46 15.58 -51.27
CA GLY A 53 3.01 15.69 -51.38
C GLY A 53 2.30 16.25 -50.13
N VAL A 54 3.03 16.47 -49.02
CA VAL A 54 2.52 17.22 -47.87
C VAL A 54 2.66 18.73 -48.13
N PRO A 55 1.62 19.56 -47.84
CA PRO A 55 1.73 21.01 -47.98
C PRO A 55 2.85 21.58 -47.10
N SER A 56 3.80 22.31 -47.70
CA SER A 56 4.96 22.87 -46.99
C SER A 56 4.57 23.82 -45.85
N ASP A 57 3.44 24.52 -45.98
CA ASP A 57 2.91 25.42 -44.96
C ASP A 57 2.52 24.70 -43.64
N TRP A 58 2.30 23.38 -43.67
CA TRP A 58 1.98 22.61 -42.46
C TRP A 58 3.11 22.57 -41.44
N ILE A 59 4.34 22.96 -41.82
CA ILE A 59 5.46 23.13 -40.90
C ILE A 59 5.14 24.11 -39.76
N LYS A 60 4.23 25.07 -39.99
CA LYS A 60 3.74 26.04 -39.00
C LYS A 60 2.96 25.39 -37.86
N GLY A 61 2.41 24.20 -38.08
CA GLY A 61 1.69 23.42 -37.08
C GLY A 61 2.57 22.47 -36.28
N VAL A 62 3.90 22.50 -36.45
CA VAL A 62 4.82 21.56 -35.78
C VAL A 62 5.46 22.24 -34.56
N SER A 63 5.53 21.52 -33.44
CA SER A 63 6.31 21.88 -32.26
C SER A 63 7.29 20.76 -31.93
N VAL A 64 8.52 21.12 -31.59
CA VAL A 64 9.56 20.18 -31.18
C VAL A 64 9.82 20.37 -29.70
N SER A 65 9.67 19.31 -28.90
CA SER A 65 9.95 19.33 -27.47
C SER A 65 11.01 18.29 -27.12
N ALA A 66 11.93 18.65 -26.23
CA ALA A 66 12.92 17.76 -25.66
C ALA A 66 12.64 17.61 -24.16
N GLU A 67 12.38 16.39 -23.74
CA GLU A 67 12.19 16.03 -22.33
C GLU A 67 13.38 15.17 -21.89
N SER A 68 14.04 15.54 -20.79
CA SER A 68 15.12 14.72 -20.27
C SER A 68 14.55 13.39 -19.79
N VAL A 69 15.29 12.30 -20.03
CA VAL A 69 14.89 10.95 -19.59
C VAL A 69 14.75 10.86 -18.06
N SER A 70 15.43 11.75 -17.33
CA SER A 70 15.33 11.91 -15.86
C SER A 70 14.15 12.76 -15.41
N GLY A 71 13.42 13.43 -16.32
CA GLY A 71 12.32 14.35 -16.02
C GLY A 71 12.75 15.70 -15.41
N SER A 72 14.05 15.96 -15.30
CA SER A 72 14.59 17.12 -14.58
C SER A 72 14.74 18.37 -15.45
N SER A 73 14.67 18.24 -16.78
CA SER A 73 14.86 19.33 -17.73
C SER A 73 13.93 19.16 -18.94
N TYR A 74 13.31 20.26 -19.38
CA TYR A 74 12.38 20.31 -20.49
C TYR A 74 12.63 21.57 -21.32
N GLY A 75 12.60 21.45 -22.64
CA GLY A 75 12.65 22.58 -23.56
C GLY A 75 11.82 22.34 -24.80
N SER A 76 11.39 23.41 -25.46
CA SER A 76 10.61 23.31 -26.70
C SER A 76 10.94 24.44 -27.67
N ALA A 77 10.80 24.18 -28.96
CA ALA A 77 10.97 25.15 -30.03
C ALA A 77 9.93 24.90 -31.15
N PHE A 78 9.62 25.96 -31.90
CA PHE A 78 8.88 25.84 -33.15
C PHE A 78 9.88 25.88 -34.32
N PRO A 79 9.78 24.98 -35.32
CA PRO A 79 10.59 25.06 -36.51
C PRO A 79 10.37 26.37 -37.26
N GLN A 80 11.44 26.90 -37.84
CA GLN A 80 11.38 28.02 -38.77
C GLN A 80 10.70 27.60 -40.08
N SER A 81 10.42 28.56 -40.97
CA SER A 81 9.78 28.28 -42.27
C SER A 81 10.58 27.36 -43.17
N ASP A 82 11.90 27.25 -42.97
CA ASP A 82 12.77 26.32 -43.69
C ASP A 82 12.88 24.93 -43.01
N GLY A 83 12.18 24.74 -41.89
CA GLY A 83 12.15 23.52 -41.08
C GLY A 83 13.23 23.44 -39.99
N THR A 84 14.16 24.39 -39.89
CA THR A 84 15.22 24.35 -38.88
C THR A 84 14.71 24.70 -37.49
N PHE A 85 15.24 24.04 -36.45
CA PHE A 85 14.90 24.34 -35.05
C PHE A 85 16.13 24.29 -34.14
N ALA A 86 16.05 25.01 -33.02
CA ALA A 86 17.03 24.96 -31.94
C ALA A 86 16.32 25.03 -30.58
N ILE A 87 16.49 24.01 -29.76
CA ILE A 87 16.05 23.98 -28.37
C ILE A 87 17.27 24.31 -27.51
N THR A 88 17.29 25.50 -26.90
CA THR A 88 18.39 25.99 -26.06
C THR A 88 18.01 25.89 -24.58
N GLY A 89 19.00 26.04 -23.69
CA GLY A 89 18.74 26.09 -22.25
C GLY A 89 18.60 24.71 -21.59
N LEU A 90 19.06 23.65 -22.24
CA LEU A 90 18.92 22.28 -21.76
C LEU A 90 20.09 21.90 -20.84
N ASP A 91 19.81 21.30 -19.68
CA ASP A 91 20.87 20.71 -18.85
C ASP A 91 21.60 19.57 -19.58
N ALA A 92 22.84 19.29 -19.17
CA ALA A 92 23.56 18.13 -19.68
C ALA A 92 22.80 16.83 -19.32
N GLY A 93 22.55 15.99 -20.31
CA GLY A 93 21.74 14.78 -20.11
C GLY A 93 21.26 14.17 -21.41
N THR A 94 20.44 13.14 -21.28
CA THR A 94 19.85 12.42 -22.41
C THR A 94 18.38 12.79 -22.54
N TYR A 95 17.95 13.10 -23.76
CA TYR A 95 16.64 13.64 -24.05
C TYR A 95 15.87 12.75 -25.03
N ARG A 96 14.56 12.66 -24.81
CA ARG A 96 13.59 12.22 -25.82
C ARG A 96 13.08 13.46 -26.54
N VAL A 97 13.24 13.49 -27.86
CA VAL A 97 12.77 14.60 -28.69
C VAL A 97 11.49 14.17 -29.38
N ARG A 98 10.40 14.91 -29.13
CA ARG A 98 9.06 14.68 -29.68
C ARG A 98 8.71 15.78 -30.69
N PHE A 99 8.15 15.37 -31.81
CA PHE A 99 7.59 16.23 -32.85
C PHE A 99 6.07 16.15 -32.77
N SER A 100 5.46 17.19 -32.21
CA SER A 100 4.01 17.29 -32.01
C SER A 100 3.39 18.16 -33.08
N THR A 101 2.20 17.80 -33.52
CA THR A 101 1.47 18.45 -34.60
C THR A 101 0.18 19.05 -34.07
N TYR A 102 -0.13 20.26 -34.53
CA TYR A 102 -1.26 21.05 -34.07
C TYR A 102 -1.96 21.71 -35.26
N SER A 103 -3.17 22.21 -35.00
CA SER A 103 -3.80 23.18 -35.89
C SER A 103 -3.12 24.53 -35.73
N TYR A 104 -2.99 25.28 -36.81
CA TYR A 104 -2.46 26.65 -36.77
C TYR A 104 -3.43 27.63 -37.40
N TRP A 105 -3.41 28.87 -36.94
CA TRP A 105 -4.16 29.95 -37.56
C TRP A 105 -3.44 30.44 -38.80
N ASP A 106 -4.05 30.32 -39.97
CA ASP A 106 -3.52 30.90 -41.20
C ASP A 106 -4.02 32.35 -41.35
N GLU A 107 -3.12 33.30 -41.14
CA GLU A 107 -3.40 34.73 -41.25
C GLU A 107 -3.87 35.15 -42.66
N LYS A 108 -3.49 34.41 -43.71
CA LYS A 108 -3.90 34.75 -45.08
C LYS A 108 -5.36 34.38 -45.35
N THR A 109 -5.77 33.22 -44.85
CA THR A 109 -7.13 32.70 -45.07
C THR A 109 -8.09 33.05 -43.93
N GLN A 110 -7.59 33.57 -42.82
CA GLN A 110 -8.33 33.86 -41.59
C GLN A 110 -9.11 32.61 -41.12
N LYS A 111 -8.46 31.44 -41.25
CA LYS A 111 -9.02 30.14 -40.88
C LYS A 111 -7.99 29.32 -40.13
N THR A 112 -8.49 28.51 -39.19
CA THR A 112 -7.70 27.46 -38.57
C THR A 112 -7.47 26.35 -39.59
N VAL A 113 -6.20 26.02 -39.85
CA VAL A 113 -5.79 24.92 -40.70
C VAL A 113 -5.39 23.75 -39.81
N GLN A 114 -6.15 22.67 -39.89
CA GLN A 114 -5.81 21.40 -39.24
C GLN A 114 -4.79 20.65 -40.10
N THR A 115 -3.66 20.30 -39.49
CA THR A 115 -2.65 19.46 -40.15
C THR A 115 -3.03 17.99 -40.01
N ASN A 116 -2.65 17.19 -41.01
CA ASN A 116 -2.77 15.72 -40.98
C ASN A 116 -1.36 15.11 -41.03
N LEU A 117 -0.51 15.56 -40.10
CA LEU A 117 0.83 15.04 -39.88
C LEU A 117 0.80 14.02 -38.74
N VAL A 118 1.72 13.05 -38.77
CA VAL A 118 1.87 12.09 -37.67
C VAL A 118 2.70 12.72 -36.55
N ASN A 119 2.27 12.50 -35.30
CA ASN A 119 3.12 12.78 -34.14
C ASN A 119 4.15 11.65 -34.00
N GLU A 120 5.42 12.00 -33.88
CA GLU A 120 6.50 11.02 -33.75
C GLU A 120 7.64 11.52 -32.87
N TYR A 121 8.46 10.58 -32.41
CA TYR A 121 9.70 10.84 -31.70
C TYR A 121 10.89 10.73 -32.66
N TYR A 122 12.00 11.36 -32.28
CA TYR A 122 13.25 11.21 -33.01
C TYR A 122 13.62 9.73 -33.14
N GLY A 123 14.00 9.30 -34.36
CA GLY A 123 14.15 7.89 -34.70
C GLY A 123 12.98 7.28 -35.49
N ASP A 124 12.06 8.11 -36.00
CA ASP A 124 10.93 7.70 -36.86
C ASP A 124 10.01 6.66 -36.19
N THR A 125 9.60 6.96 -34.95
CA THR A 125 8.74 6.09 -34.16
C THR A 125 7.65 6.86 -33.41
N PRO A 126 6.39 6.39 -33.39
CA PRO A 126 5.34 6.98 -32.57
C PRO A 126 5.42 6.56 -31.09
N ASP A 127 6.25 5.56 -30.77
CA ASP A 127 6.39 5.01 -29.42
C ASP A 127 7.45 5.78 -28.62
N TYR A 128 7.02 6.28 -27.46
CA TYR A 128 7.86 6.99 -26.48
C TYR A 128 9.07 6.15 -26.03
N SER A 129 8.89 4.85 -25.86
CA SER A 129 9.92 3.94 -25.36
C SER A 129 10.96 3.58 -26.42
N ALA A 130 10.56 3.55 -27.68
CA ALA A 130 11.41 3.26 -28.83
C ALA A 130 12.16 4.49 -29.37
N ALA A 131 11.89 5.69 -28.84
CA ALA A 131 12.50 6.94 -29.27
C ALA A 131 14.04 6.87 -29.23
N THR A 132 14.68 7.26 -30.34
CA THR A 132 16.14 7.44 -30.38
C THR A 132 16.52 8.59 -29.47
N LEU A 133 17.42 8.30 -28.53
CA LEU A 133 17.83 9.26 -27.52
C LEU A 133 18.87 10.25 -28.05
N VAL A 134 18.74 11.52 -27.64
CA VAL A 134 19.69 12.59 -27.98
C VAL A 134 20.48 12.97 -26.74
N THR A 135 21.80 12.80 -26.78
CA THR A 135 22.69 13.19 -25.67
C THR A 135 23.19 14.61 -25.84
N VAL A 136 22.99 15.43 -24.81
CA VAL A 136 23.44 16.82 -24.72
C VAL A 136 24.52 16.91 -23.63
N THR A 137 25.68 17.46 -23.97
CA THR A 137 26.75 17.74 -22.99
C THR A 137 26.65 19.19 -22.49
N ALA A 138 27.22 19.50 -21.32
CA ALA A 138 27.21 20.85 -20.77
C ALA A 138 27.86 21.86 -21.74
N GLY A 139 27.10 22.87 -22.15
CA GLY A 139 27.48 23.88 -23.14
C GLY A 139 27.63 23.35 -24.57
N GLY A 140 27.33 22.07 -24.80
CA GLY A 140 27.45 21.40 -26.09
C GLY A 140 26.21 21.57 -26.97
N THR A 141 26.38 21.37 -28.28
CA THR A 141 25.27 21.35 -29.24
C THR A 141 25.11 19.94 -29.84
N ALA A 142 24.00 19.28 -29.54
CA ALA A 142 23.60 18.05 -30.21
C ALA A 142 22.93 18.40 -31.55
N SER A 143 23.63 18.13 -32.66
CA SER A 143 23.18 18.48 -34.01
C SER A 143 22.67 17.25 -34.78
N LYS A 144 22.01 17.48 -35.92
CA LYS A 144 21.48 16.44 -36.83
C LYS A 144 20.31 15.63 -36.25
N THR A 145 19.54 16.24 -35.35
CA THR A 145 18.26 15.70 -34.88
C THR A 145 17.18 15.95 -35.94
N ASN A 146 17.40 15.42 -37.15
CA ASN A 146 16.53 15.65 -38.31
C ASN A 146 15.42 14.61 -38.35
N VAL A 147 14.24 15.02 -38.80
CA VAL A 147 13.08 14.13 -38.95
C VAL A 147 12.32 14.47 -40.23
N THR A 148 11.65 13.49 -40.83
CA THR A 148 10.74 13.72 -41.95
C THR A 148 9.33 13.34 -41.56
N LEU A 149 8.48 14.33 -41.26
CA LEU A 149 7.10 14.07 -40.86
C LEU A 149 6.27 13.64 -42.08
N GLY A 150 5.68 12.45 -41.96
CA GLY A 150 4.78 11.88 -42.95
C GLY A 150 3.33 12.36 -42.81
N LYS A 151 2.54 12.15 -43.86
CA LYS A 151 1.09 12.33 -43.82
C LYS A 151 0.44 11.21 -42.99
N GLY A 152 -0.34 11.58 -41.98
CA GLY A 152 -1.09 10.64 -41.15
C GLY A 152 -2.27 9.99 -41.87
N GLY A 153 -2.70 8.84 -41.37
CA GLY A 153 -3.97 8.23 -41.73
C GLY A 153 -5.16 8.97 -41.12
N LEU A 154 -6.33 8.74 -41.70
CA LEU A 154 -7.62 9.27 -41.22
C LEU A 154 -8.54 8.13 -40.85
N ILE A 155 -9.30 8.32 -39.77
CA ILE A 155 -10.52 7.55 -39.50
C ILE A 155 -11.71 8.48 -39.71
N THR A 156 -12.65 8.08 -40.55
CA THR A 156 -13.88 8.83 -40.82
C THR A 156 -15.10 7.95 -40.63
N GLY A 157 -16.18 8.59 -40.21
CA GLY A 157 -17.46 7.93 -40.00
C GLY A 157 -18.56 8.92 -39.68
N LYS A 158 -19.73 8.36 -39.36
CA LYS A 158 -20.92 9.10 -39.00
C LYS A 158 -21.52 8.52 -37.74
N VAL A 159 -21.79 9.40 -36.78
CA VAL A 159 -22.57 9.07 -35.59
C VAL A 159 -24.02 9.50 -35.81
N THR A 160 -24.91 8.52 -35.74
CA THR A 160 -26.35 8.73 -35.83
C THR A 160 -26.94 8.80 -34.42
N LEU A 161 -27.72 9.85 -34.16
CA LEU A 161 -28.47 9.99 -32.91
C LEU A 161 -29.78 9.19 -32.98
N PRO A 162 -30.31 8.73 -31.84
CA PRO A 162 -31.57 7.98 -31.80
C PRO A 162 -32.74 8.87 -32.26
N ALA A 163 -33.81 8.23 -32.75
CA ALA A 163 -34.98 8.94 -33.26
C ALA A 163 -35.58 9.86 -32.18
N GLY A 164 -35.86 11.12 -32.53
CA GLY A 164 -36.38 12.12 -31.60
C GLY A 164 -35.34 12.84 -30.74
N ALA A 165 -34.07 12.43 -30.80
CA ALA A 165 -32.98 13.14 -30.12
C ALA A 165 -32.79 14.56 -30.68
N PRO A 166 -32.64 15.59 -29.81
CA PRO A 166 -32.32 16.95 -30.23
C PRO A 166 -31.01 17.01 -31.05
N ALA A 167 -31.00 17.76 -32.15
CA ALA A 167 -29.83 17.88 -33.03
C ALA A 167 -28.61 18.49 -32.32
N GLU A 168 -28.85 19.34 -31.31
CA GLU A 168 -27.82 19.96 -30.47
C GLU A 168 -27.02 18.96 -29.62
N TRP A 169 -27.55 17.75 -29.37
CA TRP A 169 -26.81 16.71 -28.66
C TRP A 169 -25.53 16.27 -29.40
N ARG A 170 -25.42 16.50 -30.71
CA ARG A 170 -24.19 16.24 -31.46
C ARG A 170 -22.99 17.02 -30.93
N GLN A 171 -23.21 18.20 -30.35
CA GLN A 171 -22.15 19.04 -29.78
C GLN A 171 -21.54 18.43 -28.51
N ALA A 172 -22.26 17.50 -27.88
CA ALA A 172 -21.88 16.80 -26.67
C ALA A 172 -21.30 15.40 -26.93
N VAL A 173 -21.22 14.98 -28.20
CA VAL A 173 -20.62 13.70 -28.60
C VAL A 173 -19.21 13.93 -29.13
N SER A 174 -18.27 13.15 -28.61
CA SER A 174 -16.87 13.16 -29.02
C SER A 174 -16.41 11.76 -29.42
N VAL A 175 -15.61 11.66 -30.47
CA VAL A 175 -14.97 10.42 -30.90
C VAL A 175 -13.52 10.44 -30.45
N SER A 176 -13.08 9.40 -29.73
CA SER A 176 -11.67 9.21 -29.35
C SER A 176 -11.13 7.94 -29.99
N VAL A 177 -9.85 7.98 -30.36
CA VAL A 177 -9.16 6.93 -31.09
C VAL A 177 -7.85 6.64 -30.36
N ASN A 178 -7.69 5.41 -29.87
CA ASN A 178 -6.58 4.99 -29.03
C ASN A 178 -5.81 3.86 -29.71
N ALA A 179 -4.49 4.01 -29.90
CA ALA A 179 -3.66 2.95 -30.46
C ALA A 179 -3.55 1.77 -29.49
N ILE A 180 -3.68 0.55 -30.02
CA ILE A 180 -3.61 -0.68 -29.20
C ILE A 180 -2.20 -0.92 -28.65
N GLN A 181 -1.15 -0.54 -29.39
CA GLN A 181 0.25 -0.71 -28.97
C GLN A 181 0.86 0.57 -28.35
N GLY A 182 0.01 1.50 -27.88
CA GLY A 182 0.44 2.73 -27.18
C GLY A 182 0.91 3.88 -28.08
N GLY A 183 1.03 5.08 -27.50
CA GLY A 183 1.72 6.24 -28.10
C GLY A 183 0.91 7.18 -29.01
N SER A 184 -0.08 6.69 -29.75
CA SER A 184 -0.90 7.52 -30.66
C SER A 184 -2.35 7.66 -30.18
N TYR A 185 -2.79 8.91 -30.01
CA TYR A 185 -4.15 9.30 -29.60
C TYR A 185 -4.69 10.36 -30.56
N GLY A 186 -5.95 10.20 -30.98
CA GLY A 186 -6.67 11.19 -31.77
C GLY A 186 -8.08 11.41 -31.22
N SER A 187 -8.65 12.59 -31.44
CA SER A 187 -10.05 12.86 -31.12
C SER A 187 -10.69 13.83 -32.10
N ALA A 188 -12.02 13.74 -32.24
CA ALA A 188 -12.82 14.65 -33.05
C ALA A 188 -14.17 14.92 -32.39
N MET A 189 -14.69 16.12 -32.59
CA MET A 189 -16.10 16.43 -32.34
C MET A 189 -16.92 16.13 -33.59
N LEU A 190 -18.22 15.89 -33.42
CA LEU A 190 -19.12 15.71 -34.56
C LEU A 190 -19.37 17.04 -35.29
N ALA A 191 -19.41 16.98 -36.61
CA ALA A 191 -20.01 18.01 -37.44
C ALA A 191 -21.53 18.05 -37.23
N GLN A 192 -22.19 19.12 -37.70
CA GLN A 192 -23.63 19.30 -37.55
C GLN A 192 -24.47 18.19 -38.18
N ASP A 193 -23.95 17.51 -39.21
CA ASP A 193 -24.61 16.38 -39.89
C ASP A 193 -24.28 15.01 -39.25
N GLY A 194 -23.51 14.98 -38.17
CA GLY A 194 -23.07 13.78 -37.45
C GLY A 194 -21.79 13.15 -37.99
N THR A 195 -21.18 13.69 -39.04
CA THR A 195 -19.91 13.18 -39.56
C THR A 195 -18.74 13.59 -38.66
N TYR A 196 -17.68 12.77 -38.66
CA TYR A 196 -16.44 13.09 -37.96
C TYR A 196 -15.23 12.61 -38.77
N SER A 197 -14.08 13.22 -38.48
CA SER A 197 -12.79 12.86 -39.07
C SER A 197 -11.70 13.03 -38.04
N VAL A 198 -11.05 11.93 -37.67
CA VAL A 198 -9.85 11.92 -36.83
C VAL A 198 -8.64 11.79 -37.75
N SER A 199 -7.73 12.77 -37.69
CA SER A 199 -6.56 12.88 -38.56
C SER A 199 -5.26 12.77 -37.75
N GLY A 200 -4.13 12.61 -38.45
CA GLY A 200 -2.79 12.59 -37.85
C GLY A 200 -2.45 11.25 -37.19
N LEU A 201 -3.15 10.18 -37.56
CA LEU A 201 -2.94 8.85 -36.99
C LEU A 201 -1.75 8.17 -37.66
N ALA A 202 -0.89 7.54 -36.86
CA ALA A 202 0.14 6.65 -37.38
C ALA A 202 -0.51 5.40 -38.02
N ALA A 203 0.25 4.67 -38.84
CA ALA A 203 -0.23 3.38 -39.31
C ALA A 203 -0.25 2.38 -38.15
N GLY A 204 -1.32 1.61 -38.01
CA GLY A 204 -1.49 0.67 -36.90
C GLY A 204 -2.96 0.37 -36.59
N ASP A 205 -3.19 -0.42 -35.55
CA ASP A 205 -4.53 -0.78 -35.10
C ASP A 205 -4.99 0.08 -33.92
N TYR A 206 -6.23 0.54 -34.01
CA TYR A 206 -6.83 1.46 -33.06
C TYR A 206 -8.15 0.92 -32.50
N ARG A 207 -8.51 1.35 -31.29
CA ARG A 207 -9.86 1.28 -30.74
C ARG A 207 -10.53 2.64 -30.84
N VAL A 208 -11.77 2.67 -31.30
CA VAL A 208 -12.55 3.90 -31.47
C VAL A 208 -13.69 3.89 -30.45
N GLN A 209 -13.81 4.98 -29.68
CA GLN A 209 -14.85 5.19 -28.68
C GLN A 209 -15.72 6.39 -29.07
N PHE A 210 -17.02 6.25 -28.89
CA PHE A 210 -18.02 7.28 -29.05
C PHE A 210 -18.55 7.66 -27.67
N SER A 211 -18.13 8.82 -27.18
CA SER A 211 -18.45 9.29 -25.83
C SER A 211 -19.53 10.38 -25.87
N SER A 212 -20.42 10.36 -24.88
CA SER A 212 -21.42 11.40 -24.64
C SER A 212 -21.09 12.11 -23.32
N ASN A 213 -20.76 13.39 -23.38
CA ASN A 213 -20.33 14.20 -22.23
C ASN A 213 -21.27 15.40 -22.01
N THR A 214 -21.16 16.07 -20.85
CA THR A 214 -21.87 17.35 -20.68
C THR A 214 -21.21 18.43 -21.51
N TYR A 215 -21.98 19.12 -22.36
CA TYR A 215 -21.51 20.26 -23.14
C TYR A 215 -22.00 21.57 -22.53
N TYR A 216 -21.08 22.52 -22.32
CA TYR A 216 -21.38 23.84 -21.78
C TYR A 216 -21.28 24.88 -22.89
N PRO A 217 -22.39 25.25 -23.54
CA PRO A 217 -22.36 26.29 -24.57
C PRO A 217 -21.93 27.64 -23.97
N PRO A 218 -21.24 28.51 -24.73
CA PRO A 218 -20.81 29.84 -24.27
C PRO A 218 -21.95 30.73 -23.76
N SER A 219 -23.16 30.47 -24.26
CA SER A 219 -24.40 31.09 -23.80
C SER A 219 -25.51 30.04 -23.87
N GLY A 220 -26.07 29.65 -22.72
CA GLY A 220 -27.17 28.68 -22.65
C GLY A 220 -27.03 27.74 -21.45
N SER A 221 -28.05 26.90 -21.27
CA SER A 221 -28.02 25.84 -20.27
C SER A 221 -27.10 24.70 -20.72
N PRO A 222 -26.48 23.95 -19.79
CA PRO A 222 -25.69 22.77 -20.12
C PRO A 222 -26.53 21.74 -20.89
N ILE A 223 -25.97 21.17 -21.95
CA ILE A 223 -26.57 20.08 -22.72
C ILE A 223 -26.05 18.77 -22.13
N ARG A 224 -26.96 17.93 -21.63
CA ARG A 224 -26.68 16.60 -21.08
C ARG A 224 -27.43 15.56 -21.93
N PRO A 225 -26.80 14.98 -22.95
CA PRO A 225 -27.48 14.01 -23.81
C PRO A 225 -27.87 12.77 -23.01
N ASN A 226 -29.02 12.21 -23.32
CA ASN A 226 -29.41 10.90 -22.84
C ASN A 226 -28.96 9.82 -23.82
N LEU A 227 -27.65 9.70 -24.02
CA LEU A 227 -27.02 8.77 -24.96
C LEU A 227 -26.11 7.80 -24.19
N ILE A 228 -26.08 6.55 -24.62
CA ILE A 228 -25.17 5.52 -24.10
C ILE A 228 -23.85 5.60 -24.86
N PRO A 229 -22.70 5.79 -24.18
CA PRO A 229 -21.38 5.67 -24.81
C PRO A 229 -21.09 4.23 -25.25
N GLU A 230 -20.38 4.07 -26.36
CA GLU A 230 -19.99 2.76 -26.89
C GLU A 230 -18.65 2.81 -27.61
N TYR A 231 -18.11 1.64 -27.93
CA TYR A 231 -16.98 1.47 -28.84
C TYR A 231 -17.46 0.97 -30.19
N TYR A 232 -16.63 1.16 -31.22
CA TYR A 232 -16.92 0.70 -32.58
C TYR A 232 -17.32 -0.78 -32.66
N ASP A 233 -18.31 -1.05 -33.52
CA ASP A 233 -18.98 -2.34 -33.70
C ASP A 233 -19.82 -2.74 -32.47
N ASP A 234 -20.60 -1.80 -31.93
CA ASP A 234 -21.51 -1.91 -30.78
C ASP A 234 -20.87 -2.54 -29.52
N ALA A 235 -19.57 -2.32 -29.34
CA ALA A 235 -18.83 -2.91 -28.25
C ALA A 235 -18.97 -2.10 -26.96
N THR A 236 -19.23 -2.78 -25.84
CA THR A 236 -19.48 -2.14 -24.53
C THR A 236 -18.21 -1.87 -23.71
N SER A 237 -17.06 -2.32 -24.19
CA SER A 237 -15.77 -2.15 -23.49
C SER A 237 -14.61 -2.05 -24.46
N TYR A 238 -13.49 -1.52 -23.96
CA TYR A 238 -12.24 -1.38 -24.73
C TYR A 238 -11.72 -2.72 -25.27
N ASP A 239 -11.77 -3.77 -24.46
CA ASP A 239 -11.26 -5.10 -24.81
C ASP A 239 -12.15 -5.78 -25.86
N ALA A 240 -13.48 -5.62 -25.75
CA ALA A 240 -14.45 -6.20 -26.67
C ALA A 240 -14.51 -5.46 -28.03
N ALA A 241 -14.06 -4.21 -28.09
CA ALA A 241 -14.09 -3.39 -29.29
C ALA A 241 -13.29 -4.03 -30.44
N LYS A 242 -13.73 -3.81 -31.69
CA LYS A 242 -13.00 -4.33 -32.86
C LYS A 242 -11.82 -3.43 -33.23
N PRO A 243 -10.65 -3.97 -33.62
CA PRO A 243 -9.54 -3.13 -34.07
C PRO A 243 -9.88 -2.47 -35.41
N VAL A 244 -9.59 -1.18 -35.52
CA VAL A 244 -9.67 -0.42 -36.76
C VAL A 244 -8.25 -0.20 -37.27
N ALA A 245 -7.94 -0.85 -38.39
CA ALA A 245 -6.64 -0.70 -39.06
C ALA A 245 -6.55 0.64 -39.78
N VAL A 246 -5.47 1.36 -39.52
CA VAL A 246 -5.12 2.61 -40.18
C VAL A 246 -3.86 2.40 -41.01
N THR A 247 -3.90 2.86 -42.26
CA THR A 247 -2.76 2.82 -43.18
C THR A 247 -2.13 4.20 -43.33
N LYS A 248 -0.82 4.25 -43.60
CA LYS A 248 -0.06 5.51 -43.76
C LYS A 248 -0.70 6.38 -44.86
N GLY A 249 -1.08 7.61 -44.51
CA GLY A 249 -1.68 8.58 -45.44
C GLY A 249 -3.08 8.21 -45.98
N GLY A 250 -3.59 7.02 -45.64
CA GLY A 250 -4.87 6.48 -46.12
C GLY A 250 -6.07 6.99 -45.33
N THR A 251 -7.27 6.74 -45.84
CA THR A 251 -8.52 7.03 -45.13
C THR A 251 -9.26 5.72 -44.88
N THR A 252 -9.44 5.38 -43.62
CA THR A 252 -10.30 4.29 -43.17
C THR A 252 -11.69 4.88 -42.90
N SER A 253 -12.64 4.62 -43.80
CA SER A 253 -14.01 5.15 -43.75
C SER A 253 -15.01 4.09 -43.28
N GLY A 254 -16.24 4.53 -42.97
CA GLY A 254 -17.34 3.65 -42.58
C GLY A 254 -17.24 3.17 -41.13
N ILE A 255 -16.47 3.88 -40.30
CA ILE A 255 -16.43 3.65 -38.87
C ILE A 255 -17.63 4.38 -38.25
N ASP A 256 -18.82 3.87 -38.54
CA ASP A 256 -20.08 4.51 -38.16
C ASP A 256 -20.57 3.98 -36.80
N ALA A 257 -21.43 4.74 -36.13
CA ALA A 257 -22.08 4.35 -34.88
C ALA A 257 -23.52 4.88 -34.82
N THR A 258 -24.39 4.18 -34.11
CA THR A 258 -25.76 4.63 -33.82
C THR A 258 -25.98 4.60 -32.33
N LEU A 259 -25.76 5.73 -31.67
CA LEU A 259 -25.83 5.80 -30.21
C LEU A 259 -27.25 5.49 -29.72
N ALA A 260 -27.35 4.54 -28.82
CA ALA A 260 -28.62 4.22 -28.16
C ALA A 260 -29.01 5.31 -27.15
N GLN A 261 -30.32 5.50 -26.97
CA GLN A 261 -30.85 6.34 -25.90
C GLN A 261 -30.69 5.64 -24.55
N GLY A 262 -30.14 6.35 -23.55
CA GLY A 262 -30.02 5.85 -22.18
C GLY A 262 -31.34 5.85 -21.42
N ALA A 263 -31.37 5.20 -20.27
CA ALA A 263 -32.39 5.44 -19.27
C ALA A 263 -32.12 6.75 -18.52
N THR A 264 -33.17 7.34 -17.95
CA THR A 264 -33.07 8.47 -17.03
C THR A 264 -33.51 8.07 -15.62
N ILE A 265 -32.83 8.64 -14.62
CA ILE A 265 -33.22 8.52 -13.22
C ILE A 265 -33.34 9.93 -12.67
N SER A 266 -34.48 10.24 -12.06
CA SER A 266 -34.78 11.58 -11.57
C SER A 266 -35.52 11.55 -10.25
N GLY A 267 -35.39 12.67 -9.53
CA GLY A 267 -36.07 12.89 -8.27
C GLY A 267 -35.80 14.27 -7.74
N LYS A 268 -36.13 14.47 -6.47
CA LYS A 268 -35.98 15.71 -5.76
C LYS A 268 -35.24 15.51 -4.45
N VAL A 269 -34.23 16.33 -4.22
CA VAL A 269 -33.57 16.49 -2.93
C VAL A 269 -34.23 17.63 -2.17
N THR A 270 -34.61 17.36 -0.93
CA THR A 270 -35.21 18.36 -0.02
C THR A 270 -34.36 18.53 1.22
N LEU A 271 -34.36 19.75 1.76
CA LEU A 271 -33.60 20.12 2.95
C LEU A 271 -34.53 20.56 4.10
N PRO A 272 -34.16 20.34 5.37
CA PRO A 272 -34.88 20.85 6.53
C PRO A 272 -35.03 22.38 6.51
N LYS A 273 -36.13 22.89 7.10
CA LYS A 273 -36.44 24.33 7.14
C LYS A 273 -35.36 25.19 7.81
N ASN A 274 -34.56 24.61 8.70
CA ASN A 274 -33.48 25.28 9.43
C ASN A 274 -32.11 25.18 8.73
N VAL A 275 -32.08 24.72 7.48
CA VAL A 275 -30.89 24.67 6.62
C VAL A 275 -31.06 25.69 5.48
N PRO A 276 -30.00 26.44 5.10
CA PRO A 276 -30.06 27.33 3.95
C PRO A 276 -30.46 26.58 2.68
N ALA A 277 -31.52 27.03 1.99
CA ALA A 277 -32.04 26.36 0.81
C ALA A 277 -31.02 26.26 -0.34
N GLY A 278 -30.08 27.22 -0.43
CA GLY A 278 -29.01 27.22 -1.43
C GLY A 278 -28.08 26.02 -1.33
N TRP A 279 -27.92 25.40 -0.15
CA TRP A 279 -27.06 24.24 0.04
C TRP A 279 -27.50 23.02 -0.79
N VAL A 280 -28.73 22.99 -1.31
CA VAL A 280 -29.21 21.87 -2.11
C VAL A 280 -28.36 21.67 -3.37
N THR A 281 -27.76 22.74 -3.92
CA THR A 281 -26.89 22.67 -5.10
C THR A 281 -25.47 22.22 -4.78
N SER A 282 -25.13 21.99 -3.50
CA SER A 282 -23.86 21.34 -3.11
C SER A 282 -23.93 19.82 -3.23
N VAL A 283 -25.12 19.27 -3.46
CA VAL A 283 -25.38 17.84 -3.53
C VAL A 283 -25.11 17.33 -4.94
N SER A 284 -24.30 16.28 -5.01
CA SER A 284 -24.11 15.48 -6.21
C SER A 284 -24.85 14.15 -6.09
N VAL A 285 -25.35 13.66 -7.22
CA VAL A 285 -26.08 12.40 -7.29
C VAL A 285 -25.30 11.43 -8.17
N ASN A 286 -25.03 10.24 -7.65
CA ASN A 286 -24.31 9.18 -8.37
C ASN A 286 -25.19 7.93 -8.46
N ALA A 287 -25.30 7.35 -9.65
CA ALA A 287 -25.79 6.00 -9.85
C ALA A 287 -24.60 5.06 -10.05
N SER A 288 -24.31 4.24 -9.04
CA SER A 288 -23.24 3.25 -9.08
C SER A 288 -23.83 1.87 -9.35
N PRO A 289 -23.27 1.05 -10.25
CA PRO A 289 -23.73 -0.33 -10.45
C PRO A 289 -23.73 -1.10 -9.13
N ALA A 290 -24.80 -1.84 -8.86
CA ALA A 290 -24.93 -2.61 -7.61
C ALA A 290 -23.93 -3.79 -7.54
N VAL A 291 -23.45 -4.26 -8.70
CA VAL A 291 -22.47 -5.35 -8.84
C VAL A 291 -21.48 -4.98 -9.96
N GLY A 292 -20.19 -5.20 -9.72
CA GLY A 292 -19.11 -4.99 -10.70
C GLY A 292 -18.72 -3.52 -10.91
N ASN A 293 -17.74 -3.28 -11.79
CA ASN A 293 -17.18 -1.96 -12.11
C ASN A 293 -17.74 -1.40 -13.44
N GLY A 294 -19.05 -1.52 -13.65
CA GLY A 294 -19.72 -1.03 -14.87
C GLY A 294 -19.81 0.50 -14.94
N PRO A 295 -20.25 1.06 -16.08
CA PRO A 295 -20.46 2.49 -16.22
C PRO A 295 -21.59 2.96 -15.29
N GLY A 296 -21.27 3.92 -14.42
CA GLY A 296 -22.24 4.66 -13.60
C GLY A 296 -22.76 5.92 -14.29
N ALA A 297 -23.64 6.65 -13.61
CA ALA A 297 -24.10 7.97 -14.05
C ALA A 297 -23.95 9.00 -12.94
N TYR A 298 -23.74 10.25 -13.31
CA TYR A 298 -23.46 11.35 -12.39
C TYR A 298 -24.27 12.59 -12.76
N GLY A 299 -24.78 13.28 -11.75
CA GLY A 299 -25.55 14.52 -11.93
C GLY A 299 -25.43 15.45 -10.73
N TYR A 300 -25.87 16.68 -10.92
CA TYR A 300 -25.96 17.70 -9.89
C TYR A 300 -27.42 18.02 -9.60
N VAL A 301 -27.66 18.52 -8.40
CA VAL A 301 -28.98 18.99 -7.99
C VAL A 301 -29.15 20.46 -8.33
N GLU A 302 -30.26 20.78 -8.99
CA GLU A 302 -30.63 22.14 -9.39
C GLU A 302 -31.14 22.96 -8.20
N LYS A 303 -31.27 24.29 -8.37
CA LYS A 303 -31.66 25.22 -7.29
C LYS A 303 -33.03 24.91 -6.67
N ASP A 304 -33.92 24.27 -7.41
CA ASP A 304 -35.25 23.87 -6.93
C ASP A 304 -35.26 22.48 -6.25
N GLY A 305 -34.09 21.84 -6.15
CA GLY A 305 -33.88 20.52 -5.58
C GLY A 305 -34.04 19.38 -6.57
N THR A 306 -34.40 19.64 -7.83
CA THR A 306 -34.57 18.57 -8.82
C THR A 306 -33.23 18.09 -9.38
N TYR A 307 -33.16 16.83 -9.79
CA TYR A 307 -32.01 16.30 -10.51
C TYR A 307 -32.45 15.28 -11.56
N VAL A 308 -31.59 15.11 -12.57
CA VAL A 308 -31.74 14.10 -13.62
C VAL A 308 -30.37 13.50 -13.91
N LEU A 309 -30.30 12.18 -13.85
CA LEU A 309 -29.21 11.37 -14.40
C LEU A 309 -29.62 10.94 -15.81
N THR A 310 -28.75 11.15 -16.78
CA THR A 310 -28.95 10.76 -18.19
C THR A 310 -27.88 9.77 -18.63
N GLY A 311 -28.15 9.02 -19.70
CA GLY A 311 -27.19 8.07 -20.26
C GLY A 311 -27.00 6.83 -19.38
N VAL A 312 -27.98 6.52 -18.51
CA VAL A 312 -27.89 5.35 -17.63
C VAL A 312 -28.09 4.09 -18.47
N VAL A 313 -27.13 3.18 -18.43
CA VAL A 313 -27.22 1.88 -19.13
C VAL A 313 -28.24 0.99 -18.42
N ALA A 314 -28.85 0.05 -19.13
CA ALA A 314 -29.74 -0.93 -18.50
C ALA A 314 -28.98 -1.72 -17.42
N GLY A 315 -29.53 -1.80 -16.22
CA GLY A 315 -28.84 -2.37 -15.08
C GLY A 315 -29.50 -2.10 -13.74
N THR A 316 -28.84 -2.55 -12.68
CA THR A 316 -29.28 -2.34 -11.30
C THR A 316 -28.26 -1.47 -10.58
N TYR A 317 -28.72 -0.38 -10.00
CA TYR A 317 -27.88 0.68 -9.45
C TYR A 317 -28.22 0.95 -7.99
N LYS A 318 -27.24 1.48 -7.24
CA LYS A 318 -27.45 2.17 -5.96
C LYS A 318 -27.22 3.65 -6.19
N ILE A 319 -28.15 4.46 -5.72
CA ILE A 319 -28.15 5.91 -5.94
C ILE A 319 -27.67 6.58 -4.65
N SER A 320 -26.59 7.35 -4.71
CA SER A 320 -26.07 8.11 -3.58
C SER A 320 -26.23 9.61 -3.77
N PHE A 321 -26.48 10.31 -2.67
CA PHE A 321 -26.65 11.75 -2.56
C PHE A 321 -25.53 12.28 -1.66
N THR A 322 -24.51 12.87 -2.28
CA THR A 322 -23.28 13.27 -1.60
C THR A 322 -23.18 14.78 -1.59
N PRO A 323 -23.39 15.46 -0.45
CA PRO A 323 -23.14 16.88 -0.30
C PRO A 323 -21.63 17.17 -0.27
N SER A 324 -21.23 18.25 -0.95
CA SER A 324 -19.90 18.82 -0.80
C SER A 324 -19.76 19.49 0.57
N SER A 325 -18.60 19.37 1.21
CA SER A 325 -18.28 20.03 2.50
C SER A 325 -18.31 21.56 2.42
N THR A 326 -18.25 22.12 1.22
CA THR A 326 -18.40 23.55 0.95
C THR A 326 -19.39 23.80 -0.18
N TRP A 327 -20.01 24.97 -0.14
CA TRP A 327 -20.94 25.46 -1.16
C TRP A 327 -20.51 26.86 -1.59
N TRP A 328 -20.41 27.08 -2.90
CA TRP A 328 -20.16 28.41 -3.45
C TRP A 328 -21.45 29.23 -3.33
N ASN A 329 -21.42 30.26 -2.48
CA ASN A 329 -22.52 31.20 -2.36
C ASN A 329 -22.43 32.23 -3.49
N PRO A 330 -23.37 32.22 -4.47
CA PRO A 330 -23.32 33.15 -5.60
C PRO A 330 -23.59 34.60 -5.18
N ASP A 331 -24.28 34.82 -4.05
CA ASP A 331 -24.64 36.16 -3.58
C ASP A 331 -23.45 36.85 -2.91
N THR A 332 -22.63 36.09 -2.17
CA THR A 332 -21.43 36.60 -1.49
C THR A 332 -20.14 36.38 -2.28
N GLN A 333 -20.18 35.56 -3.32
CA GLN A 333 -19.01 35.08 -4.09
C GLN A 333 -17.93 34.46 -3.18
N GLN A 334 -18.36 33.68 -2.20
CA GLN A 334 -17.48 33.00 -1.24
C GLN A 334 -17.94 31.56 -1.03
N SER A 335 -16.98 30.67 -0.77
CA SER A 335 -17.28 29.30 -0.35
C SER A 335 -17.65 29.27 1.13
N GLU A 336 -18.82 28.73 1.44
CA GLU A 336 -19.33 28.57 2.80
C GLU A 336 -19.34 27.08 3.18
N PRO A 337 -19.03 26.71 4.44
CA PRO A 337 -19.10 25.33 4.88
C PRO A 337 -20.56 24.85 4.88
N THR A 338 -20.79 23.62 4.41
CA THR A 338 -22.08 22.95 4.55
C THR A 338 -22.02 21.87 5.62
N ASN A 339 -23.19 21.46 6.11
CA ASN A 339 -23.32 20.43 7.14
C ASN A 339 -24.58 19.58 6.88
N LEU A 340 -24.50 18.75 5.85
CA LEU A 340 -25.54 17.81 5.44
C LEU A 340 -25.03 16.37 5.57
N VAL A 341 -25.92 15.44 5.90
CA VAL A 341 -25.60 14.01 5.98
C VAL A 341 -25.68 13.40 4.57
N PRO A 342 -24.64 12.69 4.09
CA PRO A 342 -24.75 11.89 2.87
C PRO A 342 -25.67 10.69 3.08
N GLU A 343 -26.45 10.32 2.07
CA GLU A 343 -27.31 9.14 2.13
C GLU A 343 -27.43 8.45 0.76
N TYR A 344 -28.00 7.26 0.76
CA TYR A 344 -28.45 6.53 -0.41
C TYR A 344 -29.97 6.57 -0.48
N TYR A 345 -30.50 6.33 -1.69
CA TYR A 345 -31.94 6.26 -1.92
C TYR A 345 -32.67 5.33 -0.93
N ASP A 346 -33.85 5.79 -0.50
CA ASP A 346 -34.73 5.17 0.52
C ASP A 346 -34.13 5.25 1.94
N ASP A 347 -33.60 6.43 2.30
CA ASP A 347 -33.04 6.81 3.62
C ASP A 347 -31.97 5.83 4.16
N ALA A 348 -31.21 5.21 3.25
CA ALA A 348 -30.15 4.28 3.61
C ALA A 348 -28.82 5.02 3.85
N LEU A 349 -28.17 4.74 4.98
CA LEU A 349 -26.93 5.45 5.36
C LEU A 349 -25.65 4.84 4.76
N ASP A 350 -25.74 3.61 4.24
CA ASP A 350 -24.58 2.89 3.76
C ASP A 350 -24.90 2.03 2.54
N TRP A 351 -23.83 1.60 1.87
CA TRP A 351 -23.94 0.80 0.65
C TRP A 351 -24.70 -0.50 0.88
N SER A 352 -24.52 -1.19 2.01
CA SER A 352 -25.14 -2.50 2.25
C SER A 352 -26.64 -2.42 2.47
N SER A 353 -27.11 -1.35 3.13
CA SER A 353 -28.53 -1.07 3.35
C SER A 353 -29.21 -0.36 2.18
N ALA A 354 -28.44 0.23 1.26
CA ALA A 354 -28.96 0.95 0.10
C ALA A 354 -29.85 0.09 -0.80
N LYS A 355 -31.07 0.58 -1.06
CA LYS A 355 -32.01 -0.04 -1.97
C LYS A 355 -31.57 0.15 -3.41
N THR A 356 -31.78 -0.89 -4.21
CA THR A 356 -31.43 -0.87 -5.63
C THR A 356 -32.53 -0.24 -6.48
N VAL A 357 -32.11 0.44 -7.54
CA VAL A 357 -32.95 0.96 -8.62
C VAL A 357 -32.56 0.23 -9.90
N THR A 358 -33.49 -0.57 -10.43
CA THR A 358 -33.33 -1.25 -11.71
C THR A 358 -33.94 -0.42 -12.83
N VAL A 359 -33.20 -0.26 -13.92
CA VAL A 359 -33.64 0.41 -15.15
C VAL A 359 -33.38 -0.47 -16.37
N SER A 360 -34.30 -0.44 -17.31
CA SER A 360 -34.18 -1.04 -18.65
C SER A 360 -33.77 0.03 -19.67
N ALA A 361 -33.37 -0.37 -20.87
CA ALA A 361 -32.94 0.56 -21.91
C ALA A 361 -34.06 1.57 -22.25
N GLY A 362 -33.74 2.87 -22.19
CA GLY A 362 -34.69 3.94 -22.47
C GLY A 362 -35.71 4.25 -21.37
N ASP A 363 -35.67 3.54 -20.23
CA ASP A 363 -36.61 3.77 -19.13
C ASP A 363 -36.52 5.18 -18.57
N VAL A 364 -37.66 5.74 -18.15
CA VAL A 364 -37.72 7.02 -17.41
C VAL A 364 -38.13 6.70 -15.98
N LYS A 365 -37.17 6.68 -15.06
CA LYS A 365 -37.40 6.42 -13.65
C LYS A 365 -37.52 7.76 -12.89
N THR A 366 -38.65 7.97 -12.25
CA THR A 366 -38.95 9.17 -11.45
C THR A 366 -39.22 8.80 -9.99
N GLY A 367 -39.25 9.80 -9.11
CA GLY A 367 -39.57 9.63 -7.68
C GLY A 367 -38.43 9.00 -6.87
N ILE A 368 -37.20 9.08 -7.38
CA ILE A 368 -36.00 8.69 -6.61
C ILE A 368 -35.61 9.88 -5.74
N ASP A 369 -36.43 10.18 -4.74
CA ASP A 369 -36.30 11.39 -3.93
C ASP A 369 -35.37 11.16 -2.71
N ALA A 370 -34.86 12.25 -2.14
CA ALA A 370 -34.02 12.25 -0.94
C ALA A 370 -34.37 13.43 -0.02
N ALA A 371 -34.23 13.24 1.28
CA ALA A 371 -34.56 14.22 2.31
C ALA A 371 -33.38 14.42 3.26
N LEU A 372 -32.31 15.03 2.75
CA LEU A 372 -31.03 15.10 3.46
C LEU A 372 -31.16 15.81 4.81
N ALA A 373 -30.79 15.12 5.86
CA ALA A 373 -30.75 15.67 7.20
C ALA A 373 -29.60 16.68 7.39
N LYS A 374 -29.80 17.62 8.33
CA LYS A 374 -28.69 18.42 8.85
C LYS A 374 -27.73 17.51 9.62
N GLY A 375 -26.44 17.59 9.30
CA GLY A 375 -25.40 16.80 9.96
C GLY A 375 -25.19 17.20 11.42
N ALA A 376 -24.85 16.22 12.23
CA ALA A 376 -24.30 16.45 13.56
C ALA A 376 -22.85 16.95 13.46
N THR A 377 -22.39 17.59 14.54
CA THR A 377 -21.02 18.08 14.63
C THR A 377 -20.31 17.55 15.87
N ILE A 378 -19.00 17.36 15.75
CA ILE A 378 -18.11 17.11 16.89
C ILE A 378 -17.12 18.26 16.96
N THR A 379 -16.95 18.87 18.13
CA THR A 379 -15.96 19.92 18.35
C THR A 379 -15.04 19.60 19.52
N GLY A 380 -13.81 20.06 19.40
CA GLY A 380 -12.81 19.92 20.44
C GLY A 380 -11.58 20.77 20.16
N LYS A 381 -10.58 20.59 21.02
CA LYS A 381 -9.28 21.23 20.93
C LYS A 381 -8.16 20.21 21.05
N ILE A 382 -7.17 20.34 20.17
CA ILE A 382 -5.91 19.62 20.21
C ILE A 382 -4.89 20.49 20.95
N THR A 383 -4.23 19.91 21.94
CA THR A 383 -3.09 20.51 22.64
C THR A 383 -1.83 19.77 22.25
N LEU A 384 -0.83 20.53 21.79
CA LEU A 384 0.48 19.99 21.45
C LEU A 384 1.37 19.85 22.71
N PRO A 385 2.33 18.92 22.72
CA PRO A 385 3.25 18.77 23.83
C PRO A 385 4.15 20.00 23.97
N ALA A 386 4.64 20.26 25.19
CA ALA A 386 5.45 21.43 25.47
C ALA A 386 6.71 21.48 24.59
N GLY A 387 6.94 22.62 23.93
CA GLY A 387 8.07 22.83 23.02
C GLY A 387 7.85 22.33 21.59
N ALA A 388 6.71 21.70 21.28
CA ALA A 388 6.35 21.39 19.90
C ALA A 388 6.00 22.68 19.13
N PRO A 389 6.45 22.83 17.87
CA PRO A 389 6.07 23.94 17.01
C PRO A 389 4.56 23.96 16.73
N ALA A 390 3.95 25.15 16.69
CA ALA A 390 2.51 25.29 16.49
C ALA A 390 2.06 24.82 15.09
N GLU A 391 2.93 25.00 14.10
CA GLU A 391 2.73 24.56 12.72
C GLU A 391 2.58 23.04 12.58
N TRP A 392 2.96 22.24 13.60
CA TRP A 392 2.72 20.80 13.57
C TRP A 392 1.24 20.43 13.55
N LEU A 393 0.34 21.35 13.94
CA LEU A 393 -1.10 21.15 13.77
C LEU A 393 -1.52 20.99 12.31
N GLU A 394 -0.75 21.52 11.34
CA GLU A 394 -1.02 21.33 9.90
C GLU A 394 -0.86 19.87 9.46
N GLY A 395 -0.06 19.09 10.19
CA GLY A 395 0.09 17.65 10.01
C GLY A 395 -0.91 16.81 10.81
N VAL A 396 -1.83 17.42 11.56
CA VAL A 396 -2.83 16.70 12.36
C VAL A 396 -4.18 16.74 11.64
N SER A 397 -4.86 15.59 11.56
CA SER A 397 -6.24 15.50 11.08
C SER A 397 -7.11 14.68 12.01
N VAL A 398 -8.37 15.10 12.17
CA VAL A 398 -9.32 14.39 13.05
C VAL A 398 -10.31 13.63 12.19
N SER A 399 -10.55 12.36 12.54
CA SER A 399 -11.55 11.53 11.89
C SER A 399 -12.53 10.95 12.91
N ALA A 400 -13.79 10.79 12.52
CA ALA A 400 -14.78 10.06 13.28
C ALA A 400 -15.25 8.86 12.46
N SER A 401 -15.07 7.66 12.99
CA SER A 401 -15.46 6.40 12.36
C SER A 401 -16.68 5.80 13.05
N GLN A 402 -17.76 5.57 12.29
CA GLN A 402 -18.99 4.98 12.80
C GLN A 402 -18.83 3.46 12.97
N GLU A 403 -19.37 2.88 14.03
CA GLU A 403 -19.34 1.43 14.23
C GLU A 403 -20.19 0.69 13.18
N GLY A 404 -19.61 -0.34 12.54
CA GLY A 404 -20.29 -1.20 11.56
C GLY A 404 -20.50 -0.60 10.16
N MET A 405 -20.02 0.62 9.90
CA MET A 405 -20.22 1.32 8.63
C MET A 405 -18.94 2.06 8.20
N GLY A 406 -18.65 2.07 6.90
CA GLY A 406 -17.54 2.83 6.31
C GLY A 406 -17.71 4.36 6.30
N GLY A 407 -18.72 4.90 7.00
CA GLY A 407 -18.98 6.34 7.09
C GLY A 407 -17.92 7.05 7.93
N ARG A 408 -17.20 8.00 7.32
CA ARG A 408 -16.14 8.78 7.96
C ARG A 408 -16.48 10.26 7.91
N GLY A 409 -16.58 10.91 9.06
CA GLY A 409 -16.35 12.36 9.15
C GLY A 409 -14.86 12.64 9.17
N TYR A 410 -14.41 13.67 8.47
CA TYR A 410 -12.99 14.00 8.34
C TYR A 410 -12.79 15.52 8.44
N ALA A 411 -11.92 15.99 9.33
CA ALA A 411 -11.45 17.37 9.38
C ALA A 411 -9.93 17.39 9.16
N ARG A 412 -9.50 18.13 8.12
CA ARG A 412 -8.09 18.43 7.83
C ARG A 412 -7.69 19.83 8.27
N ASP A 413 -8.65 20.73 8.39
CA ASP A 413 -8.40 22.13 8.72
C ASP A 413 -8.51 22.34 10.23
N ILE A 414 -7.41 22.05 10.94
CA ILE A 414 -7.27 22.37 12.36
C ILE A 414 -6.89 23.85 12.45
N ALA A 415 -7.64 24.63 13.23
CA ALA A 415 -7.31 26.04 13.44
C ALA A 415 -5.95 26.18 14.15
N ALA A 416 -5.27 27.31 13.94
CA ALA A 416 -3.96 27.57 14.54
C ALA A 416 -3.95 27.53 16.08
N ASP A 417 -5.11 27.67 16.73
CA ASP A 417 -5.27 27.54 18.18
C ASP A 417 -5.57 26.10 18.65
N GLY A 418 -5.55 25.14 17.74
CA GLY A 418 -5.83 23.72 17.96
C GLY A 418 -7.31 23.35 17.91
N THR A 419 -8.22 24.30 17.69
CA THR A 419 -9.65 23.98 17.62
C THR A 419 -10.02 23.29 16.31
N TYR A 420 -10.96 22.35 16.38
CA TYR A 420 -11.43 21.62 15.22
C TYR A 420 -12.93 21.38 15.28
N THR A 421 -13.54 21.19 14.09
CA THR A 421 -14.95 20.84 13.94
C THR A 421 -15.12 19.76 12.87
N LEU A 422 -15.67 18.62 13.26
CA LEU A 422 -16.21 17.64 12.33
C LEU A 422 -17.67 17.98 12.04
N SER A 423 -18.06 17.96 10.77
CA SER A 423 -19.44 18.22 10.31
C SER A 423 -19.87 17.13 9.33
N GLY A 424 -21.16 17.09 9.00
CA GLY A 424 -21.75 16.13 8.06
C GLY A 424 -21.96 14.74 8.65
N LEU A 425 -21.90 14.60 9.97
CA LEU A 425 -22.04 13.32 10.65
C LEU A 425 -23.51 12.91 10.73
N SER A 426 -23.81 11.65 10.43
CA SER A 426 -25.09 11.04 10.79
C SER A 426 -25.21 10.90 12.32
N GLY A 427 -26.43 10.66 12.82
CA GLY A 427 -26.60 10.24 14.21
C GLY A 427 -26.06 8.83 14.38
N GLY A 428 -25.27 8.57 15.42
CA GLY A 428 -24.65 7.27 15.60
C GLY A 428 -23.60 7.20 16.70
N THR A 429 -22.94 6.06 16.78
CA THR A 429 -21.83 5.83 17.71
C THR A 429 -20.51 5.83 16.95
N TYR A 430 -19.58 6.67 17.40
CA TYR A 430 -18.32 6.94 16.73
C TYR A 430 -17.12 6.67 17.64
N ARG A 431 -15.99 6.37 17.01
CA ARG A 431 -14.65 6.54 17.60
C ARG A 431 -13.98 7.71 16.90
N VAL A 432 -13.42 8.63 17.69
CA VAL A 432 -12.71 9.80 17.18
C VAL A 432 -11.21 9.52 17.26
N GLN A 433 -10.50 9.75 16.16
CA GLN A 433 -9.07 9.54 16.03
C GLN A 433 -8.38 10.84 15.60
N PHE A 434 -7.27 11.14 16.25
CA PHE A 434 -6.34 12.22 15.94
C PHE A 434 -5.16 11.60 15.20
N ASN A 435 -5.10 11.83 13.90
CA ASN A 435 -4.13 11.24 13.00
C ASN A 435 -3.01 12.25 12.74
N VAL A 436 -1.78 11.83 12.91
CA VAL A 436 -0.57 12.60 12.59
C VAL A 436 -0.05 12.10 11.24
N GLY A 437 0.22 13.03 10.33
CA GLY A 437 0.74 12.73 9.01
C GLY A 437 1.68 13.81 8.50
N VAL A 438 2.20 13.57 7.29
CA VAL A 438 3.08 14.51 6.60
C VAL A 438 2.27 15.71 6.10
N TYR A 439 2.79 16.92 6.32
CA TYR A 439 2.29 18.14 5.69
C TYR A 439 3.39 18.82 4.88
N THR A 440 3.01 19.67 3.94
CA THR A 440 3.94 20.47 3.15
C THR A 440 3.98 21.88 3.73
N ASP A 441 5.16 22.32 4.18
CA ASP A 441 5.33 23.66 4.74
C ASP A 441 5.24 24.76 3.67
N ALA A 442 5.25 26.02 4.11
CA ALA A 442 5.17 27.19 3.24
C ALA A 442 6.31 27.29 2.20
N ASN A 443 7.41 26.55 2.36
CA ASN A 443 8.53 26.50 1.43
C ASN A 443 8.45 25.31 0.47
N GLY A 444 7.37 24.53 0.51
CA GLY A 444 7.20 23.33 -0.32
C GLY A 444 7.93 22.09 0.21
N LYS A 445 8.41 22.11 1.46
CA LYS A 445 9.10 20.97 2.07
C LYS A 445 8.12 20.09 2.83
N ASN A 446 8.23 18.77 2.64
CA ASN A 446 7.48 17.80 3.43
C ASN A 446 8.05 17.70 4.86
N VAL A 447 7.18 17.86 5.85
CA VAL A 447 7.50 17.82 7.28
C VAL A 447 6.64 16.74 7.94
N THR A 448 7.27 15.90 8.75
CA THR A 448 6.60 14.91 9.59
C THR A 448 6.64 15.39 11.04
N PRO A 449 5.51 15.75 11.66
CA PRO A 449 5.47 16.08 13.08
C PRO A 449 5.90 14.87 13.92
N ASN A 450 6.75 15.10 14.93
CA ASN A 450 7.13 14.02 15.86
C ASN A 450 6.09 13.90 16.98
N LEU A 451 4.87 13.51 16.60
CA LEU A 451 3.71 13.34 17.47
C LEU A 451 3.15 11.93 17.30
N LEU A 452 2.46 11.43 18.31
CA LEU A 452 1.77 10.15 18.24
C LEU A 452 0.31 10.33 17.83
N SER A 453 -0.15 9.48 16.91
CA SER A 453 -1.58 9.36 16.63
C SER A 453 -2.27 8.66 17.81
N GLU A 454 -3.50 9.07 18.11
CA GLU A 454 -4.28 8.46 19.19
C GLU A 454 -5.79 8.57 18.93
N TYR A 455 -6.56 7.73 19.61
CA TYR A 455 -8.00 7.88 19.75
C TYR A 455 -8.31 8.78 20.95
N TRP A 456 -9.48 9.40 20.89
CA TRP A 456 -9.99 10.22 21.99
C TRP A 456 -9.98 9.44 23.32
N ASN A 457 -9.58 10.14 24.39
CA ASN A 457 -9.32 9.60 25.73
C ASN A 457 -8.02 8.77 25.82
N SER A 458 -6.98 9.19 25.09
CA SER A 458 -5.58 8.78 25.24
C SER A 458 -5.31 7.28 25.12
N THR A 459 -5.93 6.64 24.15
CA THR A 459 -5.61 5.25 23.77
C THR A 459 -5.21 5.18 22.30
N ARG A 460 -4.27 4.31 21.97
CA ARG A 460 -3.79 4.08 20.60
C ARG A 460 -4.40 2.83 19.96
N ASP A 461 -5.06 2.00 20.78
CA ASP A 461 -5.70 0.76 20.34
C ASP A 461 -7.18 1.01 19.98
N TYR A 462 -7.54 0.69 18.74
CA TYR A 462 -8.89 0.85 18.21
C TYR A 462 -9.96 0.10 19.02
N ASN A 463 -9.66 -1.11 19.50
CA ASN A 463 -10.60 -1.96 20.23
C ASN A 463 -10.91 -1.39 21.62
N THR A 464 -9.93 -0.72 22.23
CA THR A 464 -10.09 -0.05 23.53
C THR A 464 -10.55 1.41 23.43
N ALA A 465 -10.57 1.99 22.22
CA ALA A 465 -11.00 3.36 21.97
C ALA A 465 -12.40 3.65 22.52
N THR A 466 -12.51 4.78 23.24
CA THR A 466 -13.77 5.21 23.85
C THR A 466 -14.77 5.56 22.75
N LYS A 467 -15.98 5.01 22.87
CA LYS A 467 -17.08 5.28 21.96
C LYS A 467 -17.85 6.51 22.42
N ILE A 468 -18.23 7.37 21.47
CA ILE A 468 -19.13 8.50 21.72
C ILE A 468 -20.41 8.33 20.91
N THR A 469 -21.55 8.61 21.53
CA THR A 469 -22.84 8.66 20.83
C THR A 469 -23.14 10.10 20.47
N VAL A 470 -23.31 10.35 19.18
CA VAL A 470 -23.63 11.65 18.60
C VAL A 470 -25.09 11.63 18.14
N ALA A 471 -25.90 12.55 18.66
CA ALA A 471 -27.29 12.67 18.22
C ALA A 471 -27.38 13.43 16.89
N ALA A 472 -28.27 13.01 15.99
CA ALA A 472 -28.44 13.61 14.67
C ALA A 472 -28.71 15.13 14.76
N GLY A 473 -28.05 15.91 13.90
CA GLY A 473 -28.19 17.37 13.83
C GLY A 473 -27.73 18.16 15.06
N SER A 474 -27.13 17.49 16.06
CA SER A 474 -26.65 18.11 17.32
C SER A 474 -25.15 18.36 17.30
N THR A 475 -24.67 19.18 18.24
CA THR A 475 -23.24 19.41 18.47
C THR A 475 -22.79 18.64 19.72
N THR A 476 -21.78 17.78 19.56
CA THR A 476 -21.06 17.14 20.68
C THR A 476 -19.73 17.86 20.86
N SER A 477 -19.54 18.54 22.00
CA SER A 477 -18.35 19.35 22.26
C SER A 477 -17.42 18.72 23.30
N LYS A 478 -16.23 19.30 23.46
CA LYS A 478 -15.18 18.90 24.42
C LYS A 478 -14.60 17.51 24.14
N ILE A 479 -14.54 17.15 22.87
CA ILE A 479 -13.76 15.99 22.42
C ILE A 479 -12.30 16.44 22.28
N ASP A 480 -11.71 16.86 23.40
CA ASP A 480 -10.37 17.44 23.43
C ASP A 480 -9.31 16.32 23.47
N ALA A 481 -8.12 16.59 22.94
CA ALA A 481 -6.96 15.70 23.00
C ALA A 481 -5.69 16.47 23.33
N SER A 482 -4.77 15.80 24.01
CA SER A 482 -3.42 16.31 24.29
C SER A 482 -2.45 15.31 23.69
N LEU A 483 -1.92 15.61 22.51
CA LEU A 483 -1.07 14.68 21.79
C LEU A 483 0.28 14.52 22.50
N ASP A 484 0.72 13.28 22.61
CA ASP A 484 2.05 12.96 23.12
C ASP A 484 3.12 13.18 22.06
N ALA A 485 4.33 13.56 22.51
CA ALA A 485 5.50 13.59 21.66
C ALA A 485 5.90 12.16 21.26
N GLY A 486 6.14 11.95 19.97
CA GLY A 486 6.70 10.71 19.46
C GLY A 486 8.18 10.57 19.78
N SER A 487 8.67 9.35 19.76
CA SER A 487 10.11 9.06 19.73
C SER A 487 10.61 9.05 18.30
N SER A 488 11.90 9.33 18.13
CA SER A 488 12.52 9.40 16.81
C SER A 488 13.86 8.70 16.76
N ILE A 489 14.18 8.16 15.58
CA ILE A 489 15.48 7.57 15.27
C ILE A 489 16.04 8.27 14.05
N SER A 490 17.28 8.73 14.12
CA SER A 490 18.01 9.26 12.97
C SER A 490 19.42 8.70 12.87
N GLY A 491 19.94 8.70 11.65
CA GLY A 491 21.28 8.23 11.33
C GLY A 491 21.65 8.54 9.89
N LYS A 492 22.79 7.99 9.49
CA LYS A 492 23.32 8.08 8.13
C LYS A 492 23.63 6.71 7.57
N ILE A 493 23.18 6.47 6.35
CA ILE A 493 23.56 5.32 5.53
C ILE A 493 24.82 5.70 4.76
N THR A 494 25.88 4.93 4.96
CA THR A 494 27.13 5.05 4.21
C THR A 494 27.20 3.91 3.20
N LEU A 495 27.42 4.26 1.93
CA LEU A 495 27.61 3.29 0.87
C LEU A 495 29.05 2.78 0.84
N PRO A 496 29.30 1.55 0.35
CA PRO A 496 30.66 1.01 0.25
C PRO A 496 31.49 1.81 -0.76
N SER A 497 32.81 1.83 -0.57
CA SER A 497 33.72 2.57 -1.45
C SER A 497 33.54 2.18 -2.92
N GLY A 498 33.42 3.18 -3.80
CA GLY A 498 33.18 2.98 -5.24
C GLY A 498 31.73 2.79 -5.65
N ALA A 499 30.78 2.67 -4.70
CA ALA A 499 29.36 2.65 -5.01
C ALA A 499 28.87 4.03 -5.49
N PRO A 500 28.07 4.10 -6.57
CA PRO A 500 27.42 5.33 -7.00
C PRO A 500 26.54 5.94 -5.90
N ALA A 501 26.67 7.23 -5.62
CA ALA A 501 25.90 7.93 -4.58
C ALA A 501 24.38 7.74 -4.72
N GLN A 502 23.88 7.70 -5.96
CA GLN A 502 22.45 7.51 -6.25
C GLN A 502 21.89 6.16 -5.77
N TRP A 503 22.73 5.16 -5.47
CA TRP A 503 22.28 3.88 -4.95
C TRP A 503 21.63 3.99 -3.58
N VAL A 504 21.87 5.07 -2.84
CA VAL A 504 21.21 5.33 -1.56
C VAL A 504 19.70 5.42 -1.69
N ARG A 505 19.20 5.88 -2.85
CA ARG A 505 17.76 5.96 -3.18
C ARG A 505 17.09 4.59 -3.35
N ALA A 506 17.88 3.52 -3.49
CA ALA A 506 17.37 2.16 -3.57
C ALA A 506 17.17 1.53 -2.19
N VAL A 507 17.72 2.15 -1.15
CA VAL A 507 17.55 1.66 0.22
C VAL A 507 16.17 2.08 0.71
N ASN A 508 15.46 1.16 1.33
CA ASN A 508 14.20 1.38 2.03
C ASN A 508 14.44 1.08 3.49
N LEU A 509 13.88 1.90 4.38
CA LEU A 509 14.01 1.71 5.82
C LEU A 509 12.68 1.20 6.37
N VAL A 510 12.74 0.04 7.02
CA VAL A 510 11.59 -0.57 7.70
C VAL A 510 11.88 -0.64 9.19
N VAL A 511 11.02 -0.02 10.00
CA VAL A 511 11.07 -0.16 11.45
C VAL A 511 10.01 -1.18 11.87
N ARG A 512 10.46 -2.25 12.51
CA ARG A 512 9.60 -3.28 13.10
C ARG A 512 9.69 -3.23 14.60
N THR A 513 8.62 -3.57 15.29
CA THR A 513 8.69 -3.89 16.71
C THR A 513 9.59 -5.11 16.91
N ALA A 514 10.09 -5.33 18.13
CA ALA A 514 10.90 -6.51 18.43
C ALA A 514 10.15 -7.85 18.23
N SER A 515 8.81 -7.82 18.21
CA SER A 515 7.95 -8.98 17.89
C SER A 515 7.74 -9.19 16.38
N GLY A 516 8.19 -8.27 15.52
CA GLY A 516 8.16 -8.39 14.07
C GLY A 516 7.00 -7.68 13.39
N GLU A 517 6.10 -7.07 14.17
CA GLU A 517 5.02 -6.22 13.66
C GLU A 517 5.61 -4.97 12.99
N TYR A 518 4.97 -4.52 11.92
CA TYR A 518 5.36 -3.29 11.26
C TYR A 518 4.97 -2.10 12.15
N ALA A 519 5.97 -1.28 12.52
CA ALA A 519 5.74 -0.07 13.28
C ALA A 519 5.67 1.15 12.34
N GLU A 520 6.61 1.25 11.40
CA GLU A 520 6.69 2.36 10.45
C GLU A 520 7.33 1.89 9.13
N TYR A 521 6.83 2.41 8.01
CA TYR A 521 7.48 2.33 6.71
C TYR A 521 7.95 3.73 6.32
N SER A 522 9.27 3.96 6.27
CA SER A 522 9.81 5.26 5.86
C SER A 522 10.61 5.13 4.57
N SER A 523 10.14 5.83 3.52
CA SER A 523 10.80 5.93 2.22
C SER A 523 11.67 7.19 2.09
N SER A 524 11.81 8.01 3.15
CA SER A 524 12.50 9.30 3.07
C SER A 524 13.94 9.19 3.59
N ILE A 525 14.81 8.65 2.74
CA ILE A 525 16.27 8.77 2.88
C ILE A 525 16.73 9.90 1.95
N ALA A 526 17.45 10.88 2.49
CA ALA A 526 17.98 11.98 1.70
C ALA A 526 19.11 11.51 0.76
N ASP A 527 19.40 12.29 -0.28
CA ASP A 527 20.45 11.99 -1.26
C ASP A 527 21.85 11.85 -0.66
N ASP A 528 22.08 12.42 0.53
CA ASP A 528 23.33 12.30 1.29
C ASP A 528 23.36 11.08 2.23
N GLY A 529 22.30 10.27 2.22
CA GLY A 529 22.11 9.08 3.05
C GLY A 529 21.61 9.34 4.46
N THR A 530 21.32 10.59 4.82
CA THR A 530 20.70 10.88 6.12
C THR A 530 19.24 10.45 6.13
N TYR A 531 18.79 9.93 7.26
CA TYR A 531 17.41 9.50 7.44
C TYR A 531 16.94 9.85 8.85
N ALA A 532 15.62 10.00 8.98
CA ALA A 532 14.96 10.14 10.26
C ALA A 532 13.58 9.47 10.21
N VAL A 533 13.25 8.80 11.30
CA VAL A 533 11.94 8.19 11.56
C VAL A 533 11.37 8.90 12.77
N PHE A 534 10.13 9.37 12.67
CA PHE A 534 9.43 10.14 13.70
C PHE A 534 8.14 9.42 14.10
N GLY A 535 7.54 9.82 15.21
CA GLY A 535 6.22 9.30 15.61
C GLY A 535 6.25 7.86 16.13
N LEU A 536 7.40 7.36 16.57
CA LEU A 536 7.49 6.02 17.15
C LEU A 536 6.99 6.03 18.59
N GLU A 537 6.17 5.04 18.95
CA GLU A 537 5.77 4.83 20.34
C GLU A 537 6.98 4.43 21.23
N PRO A 538 6.88 4.54 22.56
CA PRO A 538 7.87 3.96 23.45
C PRO A 538 7.85 2.43 23.30
N GLY A 539 9.01 1.82 23.05
CA GLY A 539 9.05 0.38 22.81
C GLY A 539 10.39 -0.11 22.28
N ASP A 540 10.42 -1.39 21.97
CA ASP A 540 11.58 -2.10 21.44
C ASP A 540 11.44 -2.28 19.93
N TYR A 541 12.42 -1.78 19.18
CA TYR A 541 12.40 -1.75 17.72
C TYR A 541 13.62 -2.42 17.11
N LYS A 542 13.45 -2.92 15.88
CA LYS A 542 14.51 -3.40 14.99
C LYS A 542 14.38 -2.66 13.67
N ILE A 543 15.51 -2.23 13.11
CA ILE A 543 15.55 -1.47 11.86
C ILE A 543 16.15 -2.36 10.78
N GLN A 544 15.44 -2.45 9.66
CA GLN A 544 15.88 -3.12 8.44
C GLN A 544 16.16 -2.08 7.36
N PHE A 545 17.29 -2.22 6.70
CA PHE A 545 17.69 -1.50 5.49
C PHE A 545 17.57 -2.47 4.31
N SER A 546 16.47 -2.37 3.57
CA SER A 546 16.16 -3.24 2.44
C SER A 546 16.54 -2.56 1.14
N VAL A 547 17.32 -3.24 0.30
CA VAL A 547 17.75 -2.74 -1.01
C VAL A 547 16.75 -3.18 -2.07
N GLY A 548 16.03 -2.22 -2.65
CA GLY A 548 15.15 -2.42 -3.78
C GLY A 548 15.84 -2.14 -5.12
N SER A 549 15.05 -2.15 -6.18
CA SER A 549 15.52 -1.70 -7.50
C SER A 549 15.17 -0.24 -7.72
N ILE A 550 16.07 0.50 -8.38
CA ILE A 550 15.84 1.90 -8.79
C ILE A 550 15.77 1.99 -10.30
N PRO A 551 14.99 2.92 -10.88
CA PRO A 551 15.08 3.22 -12.29
C PRO A 551 16.53 3.52 -12.66
N GLY A 552 17.06 2.77 -13.62
CA GLY A 552 18.37 3.06 -14.17
C GLY A 552 18.40 4.44 -14.84
N PRO A 553 19.59 5.00 -15.07
CA PRO A 553 19.76 6.33 -15.66
C PRO A 553 19.15 6.47 -17.06
N SER A 554 18.75 5.36 -17.68
CA SER A 554 18.16 5.27 -19.03
C SER A 554 16.63 5.16 -19.05
N GLY A 555 15.94 5.19 -17.90
CA GLY A 555 14.47 5.22 -17.80
C GLY A 555 13.80 4.06 -18.53
N GLY A 556 13.75 2.89 -17.88
CA GLY A 556 13.09 1.68 -18.39
C GLY A 556 13.73 0.38 -17.92
N VAL A 557 15.04 0.40 -17.61
CA VAL A 557 15.75 -0.74 -17.00
C VAL A 557 15.95 -0.43 -15.53
N TYR A 558 15.34 -1.24 -14.66
CA TYR A 558 15.59 -1.16 -13.23
C TYR A 558 17.01 -1.68 -12.94
N ILE A 559 17.79 -0.90 -12.19
CA ILE A 559 19.07 -1.32 -11.63
C ILE A 559 18.78 -1.87 -10.24
N THR A 560 19.24 -3.08 -9.96
CA THR A 560 19.36 -3.59 -8.60
C THR A 560 20.79 -3.32 -8.13
N PRO A 561 21.01 -2.37 -7.21
CA PRO A 561 22.33 -2.08 -6.67
C PRO A 561 22.97 -3.33 -6.06
N ASN A 562 24.28 -3.45 -6.21
CA ASN A 562 25.02 -4.54 -5.58
C ASN A 562 25.30 -4.22 -4.10
N LEU A 563 24.22 -4.04 -3.33
CA LEU A 563 24.24 -3.74 -1.90
C LEU A 563 23.49 -4.84 -1.14
N VAL A 564 24.02 -5.21 0.02
CA VAL A 564 23.39 -6.21 0.88
C VAL A 564 22.26 -5.57 1.69
N SER A 565 21.08 -6.21 1.69
CA SER A 565 20.02 -5.85 2.64
C SER A 565 20.38 -6.36 4.04
N GLU A 566 20.20 -5.52 5.06
CA GLU A 566 20.63 -5.84 6.42
C GLU A 566 19.81 -5.17 7.50
N PHE A 567 19.93 -5.67 8.73
CA PHE A 567 19.44 -5.00 9.92
C PHE A 567 20.54 -4.14 10.53
N TYR A 568 20.14 -3.13 11.30
CA TYR A 568 21.06 -2.28 12.05
C TYR A 568 22.09 -3.13 12.85
N ASP A 569 23.34 -2.66 12.86
CA ASP A 569 24.49 -3.32 13.49
C ASP A 569 24.92 -4.62 12.76
N ASP A 570 24.96 -4.56 11.42
CA ASP A 570 25.39 -5.61 10.48
C ASP A 570 24.69 -6.97 10.63
N ALA A 571 23.50 -6.98 11.24
CA ALA A 571 22.74 -8.20 11.47
C ALA A 571 22.09 -8.71 10.17
N ALA A 572 22.23 -10.01 9.92
CA ALA A 572 21.83 -10.62 8.66
C ALA A 572 20.33 -10.90 8.55
N ASP A 573 19.66 -11.06 9.69
CA ASP A 573 18.24 -11.38 9.76
C ASP A 573 17.57 -10.79 11.00
N PHE A 574 16.24 -10.88 11.01
CA PHE A 574 15.44 -10.36 12.10
C PHE A 574 15.78 -11.00 13.45
N ALA A 575 16.16 -12.28 13.48
CA ALA A 575 16.46 -12.99 14.72
C ALA A 575 17.74 -12.46 15.39
N SER A 576 18.77 -12.20 14.59
CA SER A 576 20.06 -11.63 15.01
C SER A 576 20.06 -10.11 15.16
N ALA A 577 19.04 -9.42 14.62
CA ALA A 577 18.95 -7.96 14.65
C ALA A 577 18.97 -7.37 16.07
N ARG A 578 19.76 -6.31 16.23
CA ARG A 578 19.87 -5.56 17.49
C ARG A 578 18.55 -4.86 17.82
N VAL A 579 18.12 -5.01 19.07
CA VAL A 579 16.96 -4.29 19.62
C VAL A 579 17.37 -2.88 20.05
N LEU A 580 16.59 -1.89 19.62
CA LEU A 580 16.68 -0.49 19.99
C LEU A 580 15.47 -0.14 20.86
N THR A 581 15.70 0.03 22.15
CA THR A 581 14.67 0.49 23.09
C THR A 581 14.56 2.01 23.04
N LEU A 582 13.33 2.51 22.81
CA LEU A 582 12.97 3.92 22.86
C LEU A 582 12.09 4.19 24.08
N THR A 583 12.44 5.19 24.89
CA THR A 583 11.54 5.77 25.89
C THR A 583 10.68 6.87 25.28
N ALA A 584 9.63 7.31 25.97
CA ALA A 584 8.70 8.32 25.46
C ALA A 584 9.39 9.65 25.10
N GLY A 585 9.12 10.15 23.90
CA GLY A 585 9.68 11.40 23.38
C GLY A 585 11.19 11.32 23.08
N GLN A 586 11.81 10.14 23.13
CA GLN A 586 13.25 10.01 22.98
C GLN A 586 13.69 10.35 21.55
N VAL A 587 14.67 11.24 21.43
CA VAL A 587 15.37 11.51 20.17
C VAL A 587 16.67 10.71 20.14
N ARG A 588 16.68 9.60 19.40
CA ARG A 588 17.87 8.77 19.20
C ARG A 588 18.55 9.19 17.90
N THR A 589 19.79 9.66 18.01
CA THR A 589 20.60 10.09 16.85
C THR A 589 21.78 9.14 16.64
N LYS A 590 22.50 9.30 15.52
CA LYS A 590 23.71 8.54 15.18
C LYS A 590 23.49 7.03 15.12
N THR A 591 22.33 6.62 14.64
CA THR A 591 22.04 5.22 14.30
C THR A 591 22.61 4.94 12.90
N ASP A 592 23.91 5.16 12.74
CA ASP A 592 24.57 5.12 11.43
C ASP A 592 24.81 3.67 11.01
N VAL A 593 24.74 3.40 9.70
CA VAL A 593 24.98 2.07 9.11
C VAL A 593 25.89 2.21 7.89
N THR A 594 26.73 1.21 7.65
CA THR A 594 27.54 1.14 6.43
C THR A 594 27.15 -0.11 5.65
N LEU A 595 26.41 0.05 4.56
CA LEU A 595 25.98 -1.08 3.77
C LEU A 595 27.19 -1.74 3.08
N ALA A 596 27.25 -3.07 3.13
CA ALA A 596 28.26 -3.83 2.43
C ALA A 596 27.92 -4.00 0.94
N ALA A 597 28.96 -4.11 0.10
CA ALA A 597 28.81 -4.57 -1.27
C ALA A 597 28.41 -6.05 -1.26
N GLY A 598 27.44 -6.42 -2.09
CA GLY A 598 26.99 -7.81 -2.23
C GLY A 598 27.85 -8.64 -3.16
N ALA A 599 27.64 -9.94 -3.11
CA ALA A 599 28.06 -10.86 -4.14
C ALA A 599 27.05 -10.87 -5.30
N GLU A 600 27.51 -11.25 -6.49
CA GLU A 600 26.65 -11.37 -7.67
C GLU A 600 26.58 -12.83 -8.13
N LEU A 601 25.43 -13.23 -8.69
CA LEU A 601 25.27 -14.49 -9.42
C LEU A 601 24.82 -14.16 -10.84
N LYS A 602 25.67 -14.45 -11.84
CA LYS A 602 25.46 -14.08 -13.24
C LYS A 602 25.62 -15.27 -14.17
N GLY A 603 24.77 -15.33 -15.20
CA GLY A 603 24.79 -16.44 -16.13
C GLY A 603 23.86 -16.27 -17.34
N THR A 604 23.70 -17.37 -18.06
CA THR A 604 22.72 -17.51 -19.15
C THR A 604 21.79 -18.68 -18.89
N LEU A 605 20.53 -18.52 -19.26
CA LEU A 605 19.51 -19.57 -19.22
C LEU A 605 19.23 -20.06 -20.65
N SER A 606 19.05 -21.35 -20.83
CA SER A 606 18.65 -21.96 -22.10
C SER A 606 17.44 -22.88 -21.88
N GLY A 607 16.66 -23.17 -22.93
CA GLY A 607 15.52 -24.08 -22.85
C GLY A 607 14.22 -23.47 -22.30
N ALA A 608 14.15 -22.15 -22.13
CA ALA A 608 12.94 -21.40 -21.77
C ALA A 608 12.86 -20.10 -22.58
N THR A 609 11.65 -19.58 -22.80
CA THR A 609 11.42 -18.30 -23.49
C THR A 609 11.69 -17.14 -22.53
N PRO A 610 12.67 -16.25 -22.80
CA PRO A 610 13.07 -15.22 -21.84
C PRO A 610 11.95 -14.26 -21.41
N GLN A 611 11.09 -13.84 -22.34
CA GLN A 611 10.02 -12.87 -22.07
C GLN A 611 8.99 -13.37 -21.04
N ASP A 612 8.86 -14.69 -20.89
CA ASP A 612 7.93 -15.33 -19.97
C ASP A 612 8.65 -16.03 -18.80
N SER A 613 9.93 -15.73 -18.58
CA SER A 613 10.77 -16.41 -17.58
C SER A 613 11.23 -15.47 -16.46
N TYR A 614 11.11 -15.95 -15.23
CA TYR A 614 11.56 -15.25 -14.03
C TYR A 614 12.34 -16.21 -13.13
N LEU A 615 13.53 -15.78 -12.68
CA LEU A 615 14.39 -16.58 -11.81
C LEU A 615 14.29 -16.11 -10.37
N GLU A 616 14.23 -17.06 -9.45
CA GLU A 616 14.11 -16.83 -8.02
C GLU A 616 15.24 -17.56 -7.29
N LEU A 617 15.97 -16.83 -6.46
CA LEU A 617 17.02 -17.35 -5.60
C LEU A 617 16.47 -17.51 -4.18
N VAL A 618 16.51 -18.73 -3.67
CA VAL A 618 16.00 -19.10 -2.34
C VAL A 618 17.18 -19.50 -1.45
N ASP A 619 17.23 -19.01 -0.23
CA ASP A 619 18.23 -19.43 0.76
C ASP A 619 18.03 -20.91 1.10
N ALA A 620 19.07 -21.74 0.96
CA ALA A 620 18.97 -23.18 1.18
C ALA A 620 18.66 -23.56 2.64
N THR A 621 18.81 -22.63 3.58
CA THR A 621 18.46 -22.82 5.00
C THR A 621 17.04 -22.39 5.34
N LYS A 622 16.35 -21.68 4.42
CA LYS A 622 15.01 -21.11 4.59
C LYS A 622 14.09 -21.51 3.44
N LEU A 623 14.13 -22.77 3.05
CA LEU A 623 13.35 -23.31 1.92
C LEU A 623 11.83 -23.29 2.15
N ASP A 624 11.42 -23.10 3.41
CA ASP A 624 10.04 -22.91 3.85
C ASP A 624 9.62 -21.43 3.90
N SER A 625 10.54 -20.47 3.71
CA SER A 625 10.23 -19.05 3.81
C SER A 625 9.79 -18.42 2.49
N ALA A 626 9.02 -17.35 2.65
CA ALA A 626 8.61 -16.41 1.61
C ALA A 626 9.78 -15.55 1.07
N ASP A 627 10.96 -15.61 1.68
CA ASP A 627 12.06 -14.71 1.37
C ASP A 627 12.87 -15.25 0.18
N TYR A 628 12.63 -14.69 -1.01
CA TYR A 628 13.43 -14.95 -2.19
C TYR A 628 13.90 -13.65 -2.85
N ILE A 629 14.96 -13.77 -3.65
CA ILE A 629 15.43 -12.68 -4.50
C ILE A 629 15.08 -13.04 -5.93
N GLY A 630 14.32 -12.19 -6.62
CA GLY A 630 13.84 -12.44 -7.97
C GLY A 630 14.52 -11.57 -9.03
N THR A 631 14.72 -12.10 -10.23
CA THR A 631 15.22 -11.34 -11.38
C THR A 631 14.61 -11.88 -12.69
N PRO A 632 14.18 -11.00 -13.62
CA PRO A 632 13.73 -11.45 -14.94
C PRO A 632 14.90 -12.00 -15.77
N VAL A 633 14.60 -12.88 -16.72
CA VAL A 633 15.58 -13.31 -17.73
C VAL A 633 15.55 -12.31 -18.88
N ALA A 634 16.68 -11.70 -19.20
CA ALA A 634 16.78 -10.71 -20.27
C ALA A 634 16.55 -11.35 -21.65
N SER A 635 16.18 -10.55 -22.66
CA SER A 635 15.88 -11.05 -24.01
C SER A 635 17.03 -11.78 -24.69
N ASP A 636 18.27 -11.52 -24.29
CA ASP A 636 19.48 -12.23 -24.72
C ASP A 636 19.75 -13.52 -23.91
N SER A 637 18.79 -13.92 -23.09
CA SER A 637 18.83 -15.04 -22.15
C SER A 637 19.80 -14.90 -20.98
N SER A 638 20.37 -13.71 -20.75
CA SER A 638 21.20 -13.44 -19.58
C SER A 638 20.36 -13.20 -18.32
N PHE A 639 20.94 -13.50 -17.16
CA PHE A 639 20.37 -13.15 -15.86
C PHE A 639 21.47 -12.70 -14.89
N ALA A 640 21.07 -11.87 -13.94
CA ALA A 640 21.95 -11.38 -12.88
C ALA A 640 21.17 -11.18 -11.58
N PHE A 641 21.71 -11.74 -10.50
CA PHE A 641 21.40 -11.37 -9.13
C PHE A 641 22.56 -10.54 -8.58
N ALA A 642 22.23 -9.51 -7.82
CA ALA A 642 23.19 -8.64 -7.14
C ALA A 642 22.76 -8.44 -5.69
N GLY A 643 23.67 -7.96 -4.84
CA GLY A 643 23.36 -7.69 -3.44
C GLY A 643 23.30 -8.93 -2.56
N LEU A 644 23.85 -10.06 -3.01
CA LEU A 644 23.73 -11.34 -2.31
C LEU A 644 24.69 -11.42 -1.13
N ARG A 645 24.23 -12.01 -0.01
CA ARG A 645 25.13 -12.42 1.06
C ARG A 645 25.90 -13.68 0.61
N PRO A 646 27.15 -13.88 1.09
CA PRO A 646 27.80 -15.17 0.94
C PRO A 646 26.96 -16.26 1.62
N GLY A 647 26.73 -17.37 0.93
CA GLY A 647 25.82 -18.40 1.41
C GLY A 647 25.53 -19.46 0.36
N THR A 648 24.69 -20.43 0.72
CA THR A 648 24.23 -21.47 -0.19
C THR A 648 22.79 -21.21 -0.58
N TYR A 649 22.55 -21.15 -1.88
CA TYR A 649 21.26 -20.79 -2.46
C TYR A 649 20.80 -21.84 -3.46
N TRP A 650 19.49 -22.00 -3.61
CA TRP A 650 18.88 -22.81 -4.66
C TRP A 650 18.17 -21.88 -5.64
N LEU A 651 18.19 -22.26 -6.92
CA LEU A 651 17.61 -21.44 -7.98
C LEU A 651 16.35 -22.11 -8.53
N ARG A 652 15.24 -21.38 -8.51
CA ARG A 652 13.96 -21.78 -9.08
C ARG A 652 13.66 -20.92 -10.31
N LEU A 653 13.15 -21.54 -11.36
CA LEU A 653 12.65 -20.90 -12.56
C LEU A 653 11.12 -20.95 -12.55
N TYR A 654 10.52 -19.77 -12.68
CA TYR A 654 9.13 -19.56 -13.01
C TYR A 654 9.00 -19.28 -14.51
N THR A 655 8.10 -19.98 -15.18
CA THR A 655 7.68 -19.63 -16.54
C THR A 655 6.17 -19.46 -16.63
N TRP A 656 5.72 -18.55 -17.49
CA TRP A 656 4.29 -18.35 -17.76
C TRP A 656 3.93 -18.80 -19.19
N ASN A 657 2.81 -19.51 -19.33
CA ASN A 657 2.22 -19.82 -20.63
C ASN A 657 0.72 -19.48 -20.61
N ASN A 658 0.26 -18.70 -21.59
CA ASN A 658 -1.15 -18.31 -21.72
C ASN A 658 -2.12 -19.50 -21.91
N THR A 659 -1.62 -20.69 -22.27
CA THR A 659 -2.43 -21.89 -22.50
C THR A 659 -2.50 -22.79 -21.26
N ASP A 660 -1.36 -23.02 -20.59
CA ASP A 660 -1.22 -24.05 -19.54
C ASP A 660 -0.86 -23.45 -18.16
N GLY A 661 -0.74 -22.12 -18.04
CA GLY A 661 -0.49 -21.37 -16.80
C GLY A 661 0.98 -21.27 -16.40
N SER A 662 1.21 -21.04 -15.11
CA SER A 662 2.54 -20.95 -14.49
C SER A 662 3.24 -22.32 -14.34
N HIS A 663 4.55 -22.39 -14.57
CA HIS A 663 5.33 -23.60 -14.30
C HIS A 663 6.55 -23.28 -13.44
N TYR A 664 6.84 -24.16 -12.50
CA TYR A 664 7.98 -24.03 -11.58
C TYR A 664 8.92 -25.21 -11.74
N GLN A 665 10.22 -24.92 -11.74
CA GLN A 665 11.27 -25.95 -11.67
C GLN A 665 12.51 -25.44 -10.95
N PHE A 666 13.19 -26.33 -10.21
CA PHE A 666 14.51 -26.01 -9.69
C PHE A 666 15.59 -26.29 -10.76
N LEU A 667 16.53 -25.36 -10.89
CA LEU A 667 17.61 -25.44 -11.86
C LEU A 667 18.86 -26.06 -11.21
N LYS A 668 19.51 -26.93 -11.96
CA LYS A 668 20.80 -27.50 -11.57
C LYS A 668 21.93 -26.52 -11.87
N ASN A 669 22.92 -26.48 -10.98
CA ASN A 669 24.19 -25.83 -11.24
C ASN A 669 24.99 -26.59 -12.32
N PRO A 670 26.07 -25.99 -12.87
CA PRO A 670 26.89 -26.64 -13.91
C PRO A 670 27.57 -27.94 -13.50
N SER A 671 27.72 -28.22 -12.19
CA SER A 671 28.26 -29.49 -11.69
C SER A 671 27.20 -30.57 -11.49
N GLY A 672 25.91 -30.27 -11.74
CA GLY A 672 24.80 -31.22 -11.74
C GLY A 672 24.00 -31.33 -10.42
N GLY A 673 24.36 -30.55 -9.39
CA GLY A 673 23.61 -30.43 -8.12
C GLY A 673 22.69 -29.21 -8.10
N TYR A 674 21.95 -28.98 -7.01
CA TYR A 674 21.00 -27.85 -6.89
C TYR A 674 21.54 -26.66 -6.07
N ALA A 675 22.57 -26.88 -5.26
CA ALA A 675 23.17 -25.86 -4.41
C ALA A 675 24.14 -24.95 -5.17
N PHE A 676 23.93 -23.63 -5.08
CA PHE A 676 24.84 -22.58 -5.54
C PHE A 676 25.50 -21.95 -4.30
N THR A 677 26.77 -22.26 -4.08
CA THR A 677 27.54 -21.66 -2.98
C THR A 677 28.20 -20.38 -3.47
N ILE A 678 27.69 -19.25 -3.01
CA ILE A 678 28.13 -17.91 -3.40
C ILE A 678 29.12 -17.43 -2.34
N ALA A 679 30.35 -17.16 -2.77
CA ALA A 679 31.36 -16.49 -1.96
C ALA A 679 31.29 -14.96 -2.14
N GLY A 680 32.05 -14.18 -1.35
CA GLY A 680 32.09 -12.72 -1.48
C GLY A 680 32.52 -12.20 -2.87
N SER A 681 33.20 -13.03 -3.67
CA SER A 681 33.55 -12.71 -5.07
C SER A 681 32.40 -12.91 -6.07
N GLY A 682 31.28 -13.49 -5.65
CA GLY A 682 30.20 -13.90 -6.54
C GLY A 682 30.51 -15.14 -7.38
N LEU A 683 29.55 -15.50 -8.25
CA LEU A 683 29.63 -16.55 -9.25
C LEU A 683 29.22 -15.97 -10.61
N SER A 684 30.09 -16.06 -11.60
CA SER A 684 29.84 -15.55 -12.96
C SER A 684 29.91 -16.68 -14.00
N GLY A 685 29.37 -16.41 -15.19
CA GLY A 685 29.43 -17.34 -16.32
C GLY A 685 28.65 -18.64 -16.13
N GLN A 686 27.66 -18.65 -15.22
CA GLN A 686 26.84 -19.84 -14.99
C GLN A 686 25.99 -20.14 -16.24
N LYS A 687 26.07 -21.37 -16.76
CA LYS A 687 25.25 -21.80 -17.90
C LYS A 687 24.20 -22.77 -17.40
N LEU A 688 22.95 -22.31 -17.41
CA LEU A 688 21.81 -23.06 -16.88
C LEU A 688 20.89 -23.52 -18.01
N THR A 689 20.20 -24.64 -17.79
CA THR A 689 19.27 -25.21 -18.77
C THR A 689 17.97 -25.61 -18.09
N ALA A 690 16.88 -24.97 -18.50
CA ALA A 690 15.53 -25.35 -18.12
C ALA A 690 15.17 -26.72 -18.72
N GLN A 691 14.50 -27.54 -17.93
CA GLN A 691 14.01 -28.85 -18.32
C GLN A 691 12.57 -28.76 -18.85
N PRO A 692 12.16 -29.68 -19.76
CA PRO A 692 10.79 -29.73 -20.25
C PRO A 692 9.77 -29.99 -19.13
N THR A 693 8.76 -29.13 -19.02
CA THR A 693 7.67 -29.16 -18.03
C THR A 693 6.44 -29.90 -18.59
N THR A 694 6.61 -31.15 -19.04
CA THR A 694 5.58 -31.91 -19.77
C THR A 694 4.87 -32.99 -18.94
N ALA A 695 5.33 -33.25 -17.71
CA ALA A 695 4.72 -34.23 -16.82
C ALA A 695 3.56 -33.64 -16.02
N SER A 696 2.68 -34.50 -15.48
CA SER A 696 1.55 -34.07 -14.65
C SER A 696 1.18 -35.07 -13.55
N ILE A 697 0.65 -34.55 -12.45
CA ILE A 697 0.09 -35.31 -11.33
C ILE A 697 -1.39 -34.97 -11.19
N ALA A 698 -2.26 -35.95 -10.99
CA ALA A 698 -3.68 -35.74 -10.75
C ALA A 698 -4.24 -36.68 -9.68
N GLY A 699 -5.26 -36.21 -8.98
CA GLY A 699 -5.93 -36.97 -7.92
C GLY A 699 -7.06 -36.15 -7.30
N SER A 700 -7.33 -36.40 -6.02
CA SER A 700 -8.36 -35.71 -5.26
C SER A 700 -7.94 -35.34 -3.85
N LEU A 701 -8.34 -34.15 -3.42
CA LEU A 701 -8.25 -33.68 -2.05
C LEU A 701 -9.61 -33.87 -1.38
N THR A 702 -9.64 -34.59 -0.26
CA THR A 702 -10.84 -34.74 0.57
C THR A 702 -10.68 -33.97 1.87
N ALA A 703 -11.45 -32.90 2.07
CA ALA A 703 -11.53 -32.18 3.33
C ALA A 703 -12.72 -32.71 4.15
N THR A 704 -12.49 -33.11 5.40
CA THR A 704 -13.56 -33.60 6.30
C THR A 704 -13.34 -33.11 7.72
N GLY A 705 -14.38 -33.13 8.56
CA GLY A 705 -14.24 -32.81 9.99
C GLY A 705 -14.07 -31.33 10.32
N PHE A 706 -14.16 -30.42 9.34
CA PHE A 706 -14.17 -28.98 9.62
C PHE A 706 -15.57 -28.52 10.05
N ALA A 707 -15.66 -27.57 10.99
CA ALA A 707 -16.93 -26.92 11.30
C ALA A 707 -17.41 -26.12 10.07
N ASN A 708 -18.73 -26.06 9.84
CA ASN A 708 -19.30 -25.22 8.78
C ASN A 708 -19.02 -23.75 9.10
N GLN A 709 -18.05 -23.14 8.44
CA GLN A 709 -17.82 -21.71 8.54
C GLN A 709 -18.95 -20.96 7.80
N THR A 710 -19.56 -19.97 8.44
CA THR A 710 -20.45 -19.02 7.76
C THR A 710 -19.58 -18.19 6.82
N ALA A 711 -19.70 -18.45 5.52
CA ALA A 711 -18.93 -17.75 4.49
C ALA A 711 -19.20 -16.24 4.57
N ASP A 712 -18.14 -15.45 4.79
CA ASP A 712 -18.14 -14.05 4.41
C ASP A 712 -18.16 -13.99 2.87
N PRO A 713 -19.17 -13.37 2.23
CA PRO A 713 -19.26 -13.30 0.77
C PRO A 713 -18.13 -12.51 0.11
N ASN A 714 -17.35 -11.73 0.87
CA ASN A 714 -16.25 -10.93 0.35
C ASN A 714 -14.86 -11.56 0.56
N THR A 715 -14.78 -12.69 1.29
CA THR A 715 -13.50 -13.30 1.67
C THR A 715 -13.50 -14.80 1.38
N LYS A 716 -12.61 -15.26 0.50
CA LYS A 716 -12.42 -16.70 0.25
C LYS A 716 -11.67 -17.32 1.44
N HIS A 717 -12.30 -18.26 2.14
CA HIS A 717 -11.69 -19.07 3.18
C HIS A 717 -11.42 -20.49 2.66
N TYR A 718 -10.17 -20.95 2.79
CA TYR A 718 -9.77 -22.30 2.40
C TYR A 718 -9.51 -23.17 3.64
N LEU A 719 -10.02 -24.41 3.62
CA LEU A 719 -9.89 -25.36 4.73
C LEU A 719 -8.58 -26.16 4.66
N ALA A 720 -8.16 -26.53 3.46
CA ALA A 720 -7.04 -27.42 3.18
C ALA A 720 -6.51 -27.20 1.76
N ASP A 721 -5.21 -27.43 1.56
CA ASP A 721 -4.51 -27.24 0.29
C ASP A 721 -3.78 -28.52 -0.15
N THR A 722 -3.66 -28.73 -1.47
CA THR A 722 -2.71 -29.71 -2.04
C THR A 722 -1.36 -29.04 -2.31
N ARG A 723 -0.28 -29.62 -1.79
CA ARG A 723 1.08 -29.10 -1.96
C ARG A 723 2.01 -30.12 -2.63
N ILE A 724 2.80 -29.68 -3.60
CA ILE A 724 3.71 -30.56 -4.34
C ILE A 724 5.14 -30.36 -3.88
N TYR A 725 5.78 -31.44 -3.45
CA TYR A 725 7.18 -31.46 -3.05
C TYR A 725 8.01 -32.17 -4.09
N GLN A 726 9.10 -31.55 -4.53
CA GLN A 726 10.13 -32.19 -5.34
C GLN A 726 11.26 -32.67 -4.43
N LYS A 727 11.77 -33.87 -4.68
CA LYS A 727 12.97 -34.38 -4.01
C LYS A 727 14.19 -33.86 -4.76
N LEU A 728 14.95 -33.00 -4.08
CA LEU A 728 16.18 -32.41 -4.57
C LEU A 728 17.32 -32.93 -3.71
N ASP A 729 18.22 -33.69 -4.32
CA ASP A 729 19.23 -34.48 -3.62
C ASP A 729 18.61 -35.36 -2.52
N SER A 730 18.87 -35.09 -1.25
CA SER A 730 18.30 -35.81 -0.10
C SER A 730 17.09 -35.14 0.56
N THR A 731 16.66 -33.97 0.07
CA THR A 731 15.71 -33.10 0.77
C THR A 731 14.41 -32.93 -0.02
N TRP A 732 13.27 -32.97 0.67
CA TRP A 732 11.97 -32.63 0.09
C TRP A 732 11.77 -31.12 0.14
N VAL A 733 11.47 -30.52 -1.00
CA VAL A 733 11.30 -29.06 -1.11
C VAL A 733 9.99 -28.74 -1.83
N PRO A 734 9.17 -27.83 -1.29
CA PRO A 734 7.92 -27.43 -1.93
C PRO A 734 8.21 -26.69 -3.24
N LEU A 735 7.42 -26.96 -4.28
CA LEU A 735 7.51 -26.24 -5.55
C LEU A 735 6.88 -24.84 -5.48
N ASP A 736 5.92 -24.65 -4.58
CA ASP A 736 5.14 -23.43 -4.38
C ASP A 736 5.56 -22.69 -3.11
N GLN A 737 5.70 -21.37 -3.17
CA GLN A 737 5.89 -20.60 -1.93
C GLN A 737 5.06 -19.32 -1.81
N LEU A 738 4.60 -18.63 -2.87
CA LEU A 738 4.06 -17.28 -2.61
C LEU A 738 3.01 -16.70 -3.56
N PHE A 739 2.65 -17.40 -4.63
CA PHE A 739 1.52 -17.00 -5.46
C PHE A 739 0.59 -18.20 -5.58
N PHE A 740 -0.70 -17.92 -5.39
CA PHE A 740 -1.83 -18.85 -5.29
C PHE A 740 -2.06 -19.77 -6.51
N PHE A 741 -1.04 -20.01 -7.35
CA PHE A 741 -1.17 -20.70 -8.62
C PHE A 741 0.10 -21.52 -8.92
N VAL A 742 0.26 -22.68 -8.27
CA VAL A 742 0.65 -23.84 -9.07
C VAL A 742 -0.60 -24.19 -9.86
N PRO A 743 -0.58 -24.12 -11.20
CA PRO A 743 -1.77 -24.43 -11.98
C PRO A 743 -2.34 -25.79 -11.56
N GLY A 744 -3.59 -25.76 -11.14
CA GLY A 744 -4.36 -26.92 -10.73
C GLY A 744 -3.92 -27.67 -9.46
N ALA A 745 -3.10 -27.05 -8.60
CA ALA A 745 -3.24 -27.27 -7.17
C ALA A 745 -4.59 -26.68 -6.72
N VAL A 746 -5.31 -27.38 -5.83
CA VAL A 746 -6.65 -26.96 -5.40
C VAL A 746 -6.71 -26.76 -3.90
N SER A 747 -7.50 -25.76 -3.52
CA SER A 747 -7.89 -25.49 -2.15
C SER A 747 -9.32 -25.94 -1.92
N ALA A 748 -9.56 -26.65 -0.82
CA ALA A 748 -10.92 -27.05 -0.44
C ALA A 748 -11.61 -25.91 0.32
N GLU A 749 -12.61 -25.27 -0.29
CA GLU A 749 -13.41 -24.21 0.36
C GLU A 749 -14.44 -24.77 1.37
N LYS A 750 -14.75 -26.07 1.29
CA LYS A 750 -15.74 -26.74 2.16
C LYS A 750 -15.39 -28.21 2.35
N ASN A 751 -15.99 -28.85 3.37
CA ASN A 751 -15.94 -30.30 3.50
C ASN A 751 -16.45 -30.97 2.21
N GLY A 752 -15.74 -31.98 1.74
CA GLY A 752 -16.01 -32.67 0.49
C GLY A 752 -14.73 -33.05 -0.25
N THR A 753 -14.91 -33.69 -1.40
CA THR A 753 -13.81 -34.13 -2.27
C THR A 753 -13.76 -33.23 -3.50
N VAL A 754 -12.56 -32.70 -3.79
CA VAL A 754 -12.30 -31.84 -4.95
C VAL A 754 -11.19 -32.49 -5.79
N PRO A 755 -11.40 -32.72 -7.10
CA PRO A 755 -10.36 -33.23 -7.97
C PRO A 755 -9.31 -32.14 -8.26
N TYR A 756 -8.06 -32.55 -8.46
CA TYR A 756 -6.97 -31.65 -8.81
C TYR A 756 -6.08 -32.24 -9.90
N THR A 757 -5.37 -31.39 -10.62
CA THR A 757 -4.40 -31.79 -11.64
C THR A 757 -3.32 -30.74 -11.68
N VAL A 758 -2.10 -31.11 -11.35
CA VAL A 758 -0.91 -30.27 -11.47
C VAL A 758 -0.21 -30.61 -12.80
N PRO A 759 -0.37 -29.79 -13.85
CA PRO A 759 0.39 -29.91 -15.09
C PRO A 759 1.76 -29.23 -14.92
N GLY A 760 2.59 -29.27 -15.97
CA GLY A 760 3.78 -28.42 -15.99
C GLY A 760 4.96 -28.91 -15.15
N LEU A 761 5.02 -30.20 -14.80
CA LEU A 761 6.10 -30.76 -13.98
C LEU A 761 7.26 -31.24 -14.85
N THR A 762 8.48 -31.13 -14.32
CA THR A 762 9.68 -31.72 -14.93
C THR A 762 9.80 -33.20 -14.60
N ALA A 763 10.61 -33.94 -15.35
CA ALA A 763 11.00 -35.29 -14.94
C ALA A 763 11.74 -35.22 -13.58
N GLY A 764 11.35 -36.03 -12.61
CA GLY A 764 11.85 -35.90 -11.24
C GLY A 764 11.16 -36.82 -10.26
N THR A 765 11.55 -36.70 -8.99
CA THR A 765 10.90 -37.42 -7.88
C THR A 765 10.09 -36.45 -7.07
N TYR A 766 8.84 -36.78 -6.81
CA TYR A 766 7.86 -35.91 -6.15
C TYR A 766 7.15 -36.62 -5.01
N THR A 767 6.48 -35.86 -4.16
CA THR A 767 5.40 -36.36 -3.31
C THR A 767 4.34 -35.27 -3.18
N VAL A 768 3.16 -35.63 -2.70
CA VAL A 768 2.04 -34.69 -2.53
C VAL A 768 1.64 -34.65 -1.06
N GLY A 769 1.63 -33.44 -0.50
CA GLY A 769 1.06 -33.11 0.79
C GLY A 769 -0.38 -32.64 0.65
N PHE A 770 -1.20 -33.02 1.61
CA PHE A 770 -2.58 -32.58 1.82
C PHE A 770 -2.58 -31.95 3.20
N GLU A 771 -2.52 -30.62 3.22
CA GLU A 771 -2.02 -29.86 4.36
C GLU A 771 -3.00 -28.75 4.77
N LYS A 772 -2.72 -28.11 5.91
CA LYS A 772 -3.47 -26.92 6.34
C LYS A 772 -3.31 -25.80 5.30
N SER A 773 -4.38 -25.05 5.04
CA SER A 773 -4.24 -23.83 4.24
C SER A 773 -3.44 -22.75 4.98
N GLN A 774 -2.53 -22.09 4.25
CA GLN A 774 -1.63 -21.05 4.79
C GLN A 774 -2.16 -19.61 4.64
N THR A 775 -3.40 -19.42 4.18
CA THR A 775 -3.96 -18.08 3.99
C THR A 775 -4.12 -17.30 5.31
N PRO A 776 -3.78 -15.99 5.35
CA PRO A 776 -3.85 -15.16 6.55
C PRO A 776 -5.28 -14.98 7.11
N TYR A 777 -6.30 -15.41 6.35
CA TYR A 777 -7.71 -15.39 6.74
C TYR A 777 -8.21 -16.71 7.36
N SER A 778 -7.32 -17.68 7.61
CA SER A 778 -7.69 -18.95 8.23
C SER A 778 -7.35 -18.98 9.73
N ALA A 779 -8.29 -18.52 10.55
CA ALA A 779 -8.42 -19.08 11.89
C ALA A 779 -9.02 -20.49 11.72
N ASN A 780 -8.21 -21.55 11.81
CA ASN A 780 -8.75 -22.92 11.75
C ASN A 780 -7.94 -23.91 12.61
N PRO A 781 -8.60 -24.96 13.16
CA PRO A 781 -8.19 -25.76 14.31
C PRO A 781 -7.01 -26.68 14.01
N ALA A 782 -6.61 -27.50 14.99
CA ALA A 782 -5.70 -28.61 14.75
C ALA A 782 -6.22 -29.46 13.57
N VAL A 783 -5.43 -29.56 12.51
CA VAL A 783 -5.70 -30.41 11.36
C VAL A 783 -4.79 -31.62 11.40
N THR A 784 -5.29 -32.76 10.93
CA THR A 784 -4.45 -33.91 10.62
C THR A 784 -4.09 -33.84 9.15
N GLU A 785 -2.84 -33.49 8.88
CA GLU A 785 -2.26 -33.47 7.54
C GLU A 785 -1.91 -34.88 7.08
N GLN A 786 -1.86 -35.07 5.77
CA GLN A 786 -1.56 -36.35 5.16
C GLN A 786 -0.66 -36.15 3.94
N TRP A 787 0.25 -37.08 3.71
CA TRP A 787 1.02 -37.17 2.48
C TRP A 787 0.59 -38.40 1.70
N TRP A 788 0.89 -38.40 0.40
CA TRP A 788 0.53 -39.48 -0.53
C TRP A 788 0.80 -40.87 0.05
N GLN A 789 -0.12 -41.81 -0.23
CA GLN A 789 -0.19 -43.15 0.41
C GLN A 789 -0.45 -43.14 1.92
N LYS A 790 -1.20 -42.15 2.41
CA LYS A 790 -1.63 -42.04 3.82
C LYS A 790 -0.47 -41.92 4.81
N LYS A 791 0.65 -41.33 4.37
CA LYS A 791 1.76 -41.02 5.26
C LYS A 791 1.40 -39.83 6.14
N THR A 792 1.97 -39.79 7.33
CA THR A 792 1.58 -38.82 8.37
C THR A 792 2.58 -37.66 8.50
N SER A 793 3.64 -37.65 7.70
CA SER A 793 4.63 -36.58 7.68
C SER A 793 5.40 -36.57 6.36
N LEU A 794 5.91 -35.40 5.98
CA LEU A 794 6.80 -35.26 4.82
C LEU A 794 8.04 -36.17 4.91
N ALA A 795 8.58 -36.36 6.12
CA ALA A 795 9.74 -37.23 6.36
C ALA A 795 9.48 -38.72 6.05
N SER A 796 8.21 -39.16 6.18
CA SER A 796 7.80 -40.54 5.90
C SER A 796 7.15 -40.71 4.52
N ALA A 797 7.06 -39.63 3.74
CA ALA A 797 6.36 -39.60 2.47
C ALA A 797 7.00 -40.52 1.42
N ASP A 798 6.15 -41.27 0.70
CA ASP A 798 6.61 -42.10 -0.41
C ASP A 798 6.92 -41.25 -1.65
N ALA A 799 7.90 -41.74 -2.42
CA ALA A 799 8.38 -41.08 -3.62
C ALA A 799 7.58 -41.48 -4.87
N LEU A 800 7.15 -40.48 -5.63
CA LEU A 800 6.50 -40.56 -6.93
C LEU A 800 7.49 -40.12 -8.01
N THR A 801 8.05 -41.04 -8.77
CA THR A 801 8.94 -40.70 -9.89
C THR A 801 8.14 -40.44 -11.17
N LEU A 802 8.44 -39.32 -11.82
CA LEU A 802 7.91 -38.92 -13.13
C LEU A 802 9.02 -38.90 -14.18
N THR A 803 8.75 -39.45 -15.36
CA THR A 803 9.54 -39.23 -16.57
C THR A 803 8.92 -38.13 -17.45
N THR A 804 9.67 -37.62 -18.43
CA THR A 804 9.18 -36.60 -19.38
C THR A 804 7.87 -37.02 -20.02
N GLY A 805 6.88 -36.13 -20.06
CA GLY A 805 5.55 -36.38 -20.62
C GLY A 805 4.63 -37.29 -19.79
N GLN A 806 5.10 -37.83 -18.66
CA GLN A 806 4.32 -38.79 -17.89
C GLN A 806 3.18 -38.12 -17.14
N LYS A 807 1.97 -38.69 -17.25
CA LYS A 807 0.82 -38.36 -16.42
C LYS A 807 0.60 -39.43 -15.37
N LYS A 808 0.61 -39.04 -14.09
CA LYS A 808 0.30 -39.91 -12.95
C LYS A 808 -1.03 -39.51 -12.33
N THR A 809 -1.94 -40.47 -12.19
CA THR A 809 -3.29 -40.27 -11.65
C THR A 809 -3.49 -41.10 -10.38
N GLY A 810 -4.58 -40.85 -9.64
CA GLY A 810 -4.91 -41.58 -8.40
C GLY A 810 -4.04 -41.17 -7.21
N ILE A 811 -3.54 -39.93 -7.21
CA ILE A 811 -2.76 -39.37 -6.12
C ILE A 811 -3.73 -38.69 -5.15
N ASP A 812 -4.41 -39.47 -4.33
CA ASP A 812 -5.48 -38.98 -3.46
C ASP A 812 -5.00 -38.78 -2.02
N GLY A 813 -5.66 -37.87 -1.30
CA GLY A 813 -5.39 -37.63 0.12
C GLY A 813 -6.54 -36.94 0.85
N THR A 814 -6.45 -36.98 2.18
CA THR A 814 -7.48 -36.47 3.08
C THR A 814 -6.87 -35.54 4.13
N VAL A 815 -7.49 -34.37 4.32
CA VAL A 815 -7.24 -33.49 5.45
C VAL A 815 -8.44 -33.55 6.37
N THR A 816 -8.19 -33.82 7.65
CA THR A 816 -9.24 -33.91 8.66
C THR A 816 -9.11 -32.76 9.65
N GLY A 817 -10.10 -31.87 9.68
CA GLY A 817 -10.26 -30.88 10.73
C GLY A 817 -10.72 -31.53 12.03
N SER A 818 -10.25 -31.00 13.17
CA SER A 818 -10.80 -31.35 14.48
C SER A 818 -11.91 -30.35 14.85
N THR A 819 -13.15 -30.83 15.01
CA THR A 819 -14.24 -30.07 15.66
C THR A 819 -14.14 -30.07 17.18
N THR A 820 -13.20 -30.83 17.75
CA THR A 820 -12.89 -30.78 19.17
C THR A 820 -12.23 -29.43 19.45
N PRO A 821 -12.78 -28.59 20.35
CA PRO A 821 -12.11 -27.37 20.79
C PRO A 821 -10.68 -27.74 21.17
N VAL A 822 -9.70 -27.00 20.64
CA VAL A 822 -8.32 -27.15 21.11
C VAL A 822 -8.38 -26.88 22.62
N THR A 823 -8.15 -27.90 23.43
CA THR A 823 -7.92 -27.72 24.86
C THR A 823 -6.58 -27.01 24.98
N GLY A 824 -6.60 -25.68 25.09
CA GLY A 824 -5.40 -24.87 25.18
C GLY A 824 -5.56 -23.45 24.63
N PHE A 825 -4.44 -22.76 24.49
CA PHE A 825 -4.35 -21.46 23.83
C PHE A 825 -3.98 -21.60 22.34
N ILE A 826 -4.53 -20.74 21.48
CA ILE A 826 -4.45 -20.86 20.01
C ILE A 826 -3.16 -20.27 19.39
N ASP A 827 -2.39 -19.49 20.14
CA ASP A 827 -1.29 -18.63 19.65
C ASP A 827 0.07 -18.97 20.30
N ILE A 828 0.24 -20.21 20.77
CA ILE A 828 1.46 -20.62 21.50
C ILE A 828 2.50 -21.29 20.60
N THR A 829 2.17 -21.57 19.34
CA THR A 829 3.09 -22.10 18.33
C THR A 829 4.20 -21.09 18.06
N GLY A 830 5.44 -21.42 18.47
CA GLY A 830 6.62 -20.55 18.34
C GLY A 830 7.25 -20.15 19.69
N SER A 831 6.57 -20.37 20.82
CA SER A 831 7.21 -20.18 22.13
C SER A 831 8.03 -21.40 22.54
N ALA A 832 9.26 -21.16 23.01
CA ALA A 832 10.10 -22.19 23.62
C ALA A 832 9.49 -22.78 24.91
N PHE A 833 8.48 -22.11 25.50
CA PHE A 833 7.82 -22.50 26.75
C PHE A 833 6.39 -23.02 26.54
N THR A 834 6.10 -23.58 25.36
CA THR A 834 4.77 -24.13 25.01
C THR A 834 4.27 -25.12 26.07
N LYS A 835 5.15 -25.98 26.60
CA LYS A 835 4.81 -26.95 27.65
C LYS A 835 4.30 -26.27 28.93
N GLU A 836 4.99 -25.24 29.38
CA GLU A 836 4.67 -24.51 30.60
C GLU A 836 3.41 -23.67 30.44
N ILE A 837 3.19 -23.12 29.25
CA ILE A 837 1.97 -22.38 28.91
C ILE A 837 0.75 -23.32 28.91
N THR A 838 0.88 -24.51 28.31
CA THR A 838 -0.18 -25.52 28.33
C THR A 838 -0.48 -25.97 29.77
N TRP A 839 0.54 -26.18 30.60
CA TRP A 839 0.33 -26.48 32.01
C TRP A 839 -0.45 -25.36 32.74
N MET A 840 -0.14 -24.08 32.50
CA MET A 840 -0.89 -22.97 33.10
C MET A 840 -2.36 -22.96 32.66
N TYR A 841 -2.65 -23.35 31.42
CA TYR A 841 -4.01 -23.53 30.92
C TYR A 841 -4.73 -24.66 31.66
N ASP A 842 -4.10 -25.85 31.72
CA ASP A 842 -4.68 -27.06 32.32
C ASP A 842 -4.95 -26.88 33.83
N GLN A 843 -4.11 -26.10 34.51
CA GLN A 843 -4.28 -25.78 35.92
C GLN A 843 -5.22 -24.59 36.18
N GLY A 844 -5.77 -23.95 35.14
CA GLY A 844 -6.60 -22.75 35.24
C GLY A 844 -5.87 -21.51 35.77
N ILE A 845 -4.53 -21.54 35.80
CA ILE A 845 -3.68 -20.45 36.29
C ILE A 845 -3.71 -19.29 35.29
N SER A 846 -3.71 -19.58 34.00
CA SER A 846 -4.00 -18.59 32.96
C SER A 846 -5.33 -18.89 32.30
N THR A 847 -6.13 -17.85 32.09
CA THR A 847 -7.34 -17.91 31.25
C THR A 847 -7.11 -17.21 29.91
N GLY A 848 -5.94 -16.64 29.64
CA GLY A 848 -5.68 -15.91 28.39
C GLY A 848 -6.75 -14.87 28.01
N TYR A 849 -6.83 -14.56 26.73
CA TYR A 849 -7.75 -13.60 26.13
C TYR A 849 -8.73 -14.35 25.24
N GLU A 850 -10.02 -14.10 25.42
CA GLU A 850 -11.04 -14.69 24.57
C GLU A 850 -11.18 -13.87 23.29
N THR A 851 -11.04 -14.53 22.15
CA THR A 851 -11.23 -13.92 20.82
C THR A 851 -12.27 -14.72 20.05
N PRO A 852 -12.82 -14.18 18.95
CA PRO A 852 -13.72 -14.93 18.07
C PRO A 852 -13.13 -16.26 17.56
N ASN A 853 -11.80 -16.38 17.57
CA ASN A 853 -11.04 -17.51 17.02
C ASN A 853 -10.59 -18.53 18.06
N GLY A 854 -10.86 -18.29 19.35
CA GLY A 854 -10.43 -19.12 20.47
C GLY A 854 -9.70 -18.30 21.53
N ARG A 855 -9.04 -18.98 22.47
CA ARG A 855 -8.38 -18.33 23.61
C ARG A 855 -6.91 -18.10 23.29
N GLU A 856 -6.42 -16.87 23.35
CA GLU A 856 -5.01 -16.51 23.14
C GLU A 856 -4.25 -16.41 24.46
N TYR A 857 -3.01 -16.88 24.51
CA TYR A 857 -2.09 -16.70 25.61
C TYR A 857 -1.25 -15.43 25.49
N ARG A 858 -0.85 -15.04 24.28
CA ARG A 858 0.09 -13.97 23.92
C ARG A 858 1.48 -14.15 24.55
N PRO A 859 2.24 -15.20 24.16
CA PRO A 859 3.46 -15.62 24.84
C PRO A 859 4.52 -14.52 25.00
N PHE A 860 4.69 -13.68 23.98
CA PHE A 860 5.71 -12.63 23.96
C PHE A 860 5.23 -11.28 24.52
N GLY A 861 3.94 -11.17 24.89
CA GLY A 861 3.41 -9.99 25.55
C GLY A 861 4.04 -9.80 26.94
N LYS A 862 4.21 -8.55 27.38
CA LYS A 862 4.70 -8.23 28.73
C LYS A 862 3.65 -8.54 29.78
N VAL A 863 4.07 -8.92 30.98
CA VAL A 863 3.17 -9.21 32.11
C VAL A 863 2.98 -7.93 32.93
N THR A 864 1.74 -7.45 32.99
CA THR A 864 1.32 -6.38 33.90
C THR A 864 1.18 -6.89 35.33
N ARG A 865 1.27 -5.98 36.31
CA ARG A 865 1.21 -6.31 37.74
C ARG A 865 -0.11 -6.97 38.14
N ASP A 866 -1.22 -6.50 37.59
CA ASP A 866 -2.53 -7.10 37.83
C ASP A 866 -2.66 -8.52 37.24
N ALA A 867 -2.09 -8.79 36.06
CA ALA A 867 -2.04 -10.13 35.48
C ALA A 867 -1.22 -11.09 36.36
N MET A 868 -0.11 -10.62 36.95
CA MET A 868 0.64 -11.39 37.94
C MET A 868 -0.17 -11.68 39.21
N ALA A 869 -0.96 -10.72 39.69
CA ALA A 869 -1.86 -10.96 40.83
C ALA A 869 -2.86 -12.08 40.52
N ALA A 870 -3.44 -12.05 39.32
CA ALA A 870 -4.34 -13.10 38.85
C ALA A 870 -3.65 -14.46 38.77
N PHE A 871 -2.42 -14.53 38.22
CA PHE A 871 -1.65 -15.77 38.13
C PHE A 871 -1.32 -16.34 39.51
N LEU A 872 -0.80 -15.53 40.44
CA LEU A 872 -0.42 -16.00 41.77
C LEU A 872 -1.63 -16.43 42.61
N TYR A 873 -2.74 -15.69 42.52
CA TYR A 873 -3.97 -16.06 43.22
C TYR A 873 -4.53 -17.40 42.74
N ARG A 874 -4.53 -17.65 41.42
CA ARG A 874 -4.97 -18.93 40.85
C ARG A 874 -3.96 -20.05 41.08
N ALA A 875 -2.67 -19.77 41.01
CA ALA A 875 -1.62 -20.73 41.37
C ALA A 875 -1.69 -21.17 42.84
N ALA A 876 -2.26 -20.33 43.71
CA ALA A 876 -2.56 -20.65 45.11
C ALA A 876 -3.85 -21.49 45.29
N GLY A 877 -4.52 -21.88 44.19
CA GLY A 877 -5.79 -22.59 44.22
C GLY A 877 -7.01 -21.70 44.44
N SER A 878 -6.91 -20.40 44.12
CA SER A 878 -7.99 -19.41 44.28
C SER A 878 -8.60 -19.42 45.68
N PRO A 879 -7.79 -19.22 46.75
CA PRO A 879 -8.25 -19.37 48.12
C PRO A 879 -9.44 -18.46 48.43
N GLN A 880 -10.40 -18.96 49.22
CA GLN A 880 -11.54 -18.16 49.64
C GLN A 880 -11.05 -16.92 50.39
N PHE A 881 -11.35 -15.75 49.82
CA PHE A 881 -10.93 -14.46 50.33
C PHE A 881 -12.05 -13.45 50.12
N ASP A 882 -12.54 -12.90 51.22
CA ASP A 882 -13.52 -11.82 51.22
C ASP A 882 -12.80 -10.49 51.03
N ALA A 883 -12.95 -9.90 49.84
CA ALA A 883 -12.30 -8.64 49.53
C ALA A 883 -12.83 -7.50 50.41
N PRO A 884 -11.97 -6.59 50.89
CA PRO A 884 -12.39 -5.48 51.75
C PRO A 884 -13.30 -4.52 50.97
N LYS A 885 -14.22 -3.84 51.69
CA LYS A 885 -15.11 -2.83 51.10
C LYS A 885 -14.37 -1.57 50.63
N THR A 886 -13.14 -1.37 51.10
CA THR A 886 -12.25 -0.28 50.72
C THR A 886 -10.94 -0.87 50.24
N SER A 887 -10.41 -0.35 49.14
CA SER A 887 -9.15 -0.85 48.60
C SER A 887 -7.98 -0.53 49.53
N PRO A 888 -7.04 -1.48 49.73
CA PRO A 888 -5.78 -1.17 50.40
C PRO A 888 -4.84 -0.30 49.55
N PHE A 889 -5.12 -0.13 48.25
CA PHE A 889 -4.33 0.70 47.33
C PHE A 889 -5.19 1.80 46.71
N THR A 890 -4.66 3.03 46.66
CA THR A 890 -5.43 4.21 46.20
C THR A 890 -5.74 4.20 44.71
N ASP A 891 -4.95 3.49 43.92
CA ASP A 891 -5.03 3.39 42.46
C ASP A 891 -5.70 2.11 41.97
N VAL A 892 -6.30 1.32 42.86
CA VAL A 892 -7.06 0.11 42.50
C VAL A 892 -8.49 0.25 43.03
N PRO A 893 -9.46 0.69 42.22
CA PRO A 893 -10.86 0.78 42.64
C PRO A 893 -11.46 -0.62 42.88
N THR A 894 -12.50 -0.72 43.71
CA THR A 894 -13.18 -2.00 43.99
C THR A 894 -13.88 -2.61 42.77
N THR A 895 -14.05 -1.82 41.70
CA THR A 895 -14.57 -2.24 40.40
C THR A 895 -13.50 -2.79 39.45
N HIS A 896 -12.21 -2.71 39.82
CA HIS A 896 -11.12 -3.23 39.00
C HIS A 896 -11.28 -4.75 38.81
N PRO A 897 -11.10 -5.31 37.59
CA PRO A 897 -11.31 -6.73 37.31
C PRO A 897 -10.52 -7.69 38.22
N PHE A 898 -9.33 -7.26 38.66
CA PHE A 898 -8.43 -8.02 39.55
C PHE A 898 -8.35 -7.45 40.99
N PHE A 899 -9.32 -6.65 41.42
CA PHE A 899 -9.32 -6.03 42.75
C PHE A 899 -9.15 -7.06 43.87
N LYS A 900 -9.87 -8.19 43.78
CA LYS A 900 -9.86 -9.25 44.79
C LYS A 900 -8.46 -9.85 44.95
N GLU A 901 -7.82 -10.17 43.83
CA GLU A 901 -6.49 -10.78 43.77
C GLU A 901 -5.42 -9.83 44.30
N ILE A 902 -5.51 -8.55 43.92
CA ILE A 902 -4.60 -7.52 44.39
C ILE A 902 -4.74 -7.30 45.91
N ALA A 903 -5.97 -7.23 46.43
CA ALA A 903 -6.22 -7.08 47.86
C ALA A 903 -5.78 -8.33 48.66
N TRP A 904 -5.93 -9.52 48.09
CA TRP A 904 -5.41 -10.76 48.68
C TRP A 904 -3.89 -10.75 48.79
N MET A 905 -3.18 -10.32 47.74
CA MET A 905 -1.72 -10.20 47.78
C MET A 905 -1.21 -9.24 48.86
N ASP A 906 -1.95 -8.17 49.16
CA ASP A 906 -1.61 -7.25 50.25
C ASP A 906 -1.78 -7.87 51.64
N ARG A 907 -2.85 -8.66 51.81
CA ARG A 907 -3.12 -9.39 53.05
C ARG A 907 -2.04 -10.44 53.31
N GLU A 908 -1.67 -11.20 52.28
CA GLU A 908 -0.64 -12.25 52.36
C GLU A 908 0.79 -11.68 52.34
N LYS A 909 0.95 -10.35 52.24
CA LYS A 909 2.25 -9.66 52.15
C LYS A 909 3.10 -10.11 50.95
N ILE A 910 2.44 -10.57 49.90
CA ILE A 910 3.06 -10.87 48.60
C ILE A 910 3.34 -9.57 47.84
N SER A 911 2.40 -8.61 47.90
CA SER A 911 2.61 -7.23 47.47
C SER A 911 2.62 -6.29 48.68
N THR A 912 3.49 -5.29 48.65
CA THR A 912 3.53 -4.22 49.66
C THR A 912 3.11 -2.85 49.10
N GLY A 913 2.97 -2.74 47.77
CA GLY A 913 2.77 -1.47 47.06
C GLY A 913 3.95 -0.49 47.21
N TRP A 914 3.77 0.71 46.66
CA TRP A 914 4.64 1.86 46.85
C TRP A 914 3.99 2.83 47.82
N ALA A 915 4.74 3.29 48.83
CA ALA A 915 4.28 4.35 49.72
C ALA A 915 4.19 5.67 48.94
N VAL A 916 3.02 6.31 48.99
CA VAL A 916 2.74 7.62 48.38
C VAL A 916 2.07 8.49 49.45
N GLY A 917 2.87 9.33 50.12
CA GLY A 917 2.44 10.06 51.31
C GLY A 917 2.01 9.11 52.43
N ASN A 918 0.77 9.28 52.93
CA ASN A 918 0.16 8.42 53.95
C ASN A 918 -0.61 7.22 53.36
N ALA A 919 -0.53 7.01 52.03
CA ALA A 919 -1.23 5.95 51.32
C ALA A 919 -0.24 5.04 50.58
N LYS A 920 -0.76 4.04 49.87
CA LYS A 920 0.04 3.17 49.00
C LYS A 920 -0.64 2.90 47.67
N GLU A 921 0.18 2.80 46.62
CA GLU A 921 -0.24 2.48 45.25
C GLU A 921 0.21 1.07 44.85
N TYR A 922 -0.58 0.39 44.01
CA TYR A 922 -0.26 -0.92 43.46
C TYR A 922 0.27 -0.89 42.03
N ARG A 923 -0.14 0.10 41.23
CA ARG A 923 0.18 0.33 39.81
C ARG A 923 -0.19 -0.87 38.92
N PRO A 924 -1.49 -1.18 38.76
CA PRO A 924 -1.95 -2.45 38.18
C PRO A 924 -1.51 -2.68 36.72
N THR A 925 -1.48 -1.65 35.89
CA THR A 925 -1.15 -1.73 34.45
C THR A 925 0.33 -1.62 34.15
N LEU A 926 1.18 -1.37 35.16
CA LEU A 926 2.63 -1.30 34.97
C LEU A 926 3.18 -2.70 34.69
N ASN A 927 4.07 -2.83 33.71
CA ASN A 927 4.78 -4.09 33.44
C ASN A 927 5.67 -4.49 34.63
N ILE A 928 5.85 -5.79 34.80
CA ILE A 928 6.72 -6.34 35.83
C ILE A 928 8.12 -6.57 35.26
N THR A 929 9.10 -5.95 35.91
CA THR A 929 10.51 -6.26 35.72
C THR A 929 10.90 -7.57 36.39
N ARG A 930 11.94 -8.23 35.89
CA ARG A 930 12.38 -9.55 36.38
C ARG A 930 12.81 -9.54 37.86
N ASP A 931 13.35 -8.45 38.37
CA ASP A 931 13.68 -8.29 39.78
C ASP A 931 12.44 -8.17 40.68
N ALA A 932 11.43 -7.43 40.25
CA ALA A 932 10.14 -7.32 40.92
C ALA A 932 9.40 -8.67 40.92
N MET A 933 9.48 -9.42 39.81
CA MET A 933 9.00 -10.81 39.75
C MET A 933 9.69 -11.70 40.79
N ALA A 934 11.01 -11.58 40.95
CA ALA A 934 11.74 -12.32 41.98
C ALA A 934 11.25 -11.96 43.39
N ALA A 935 11.00 -10.67 43.65
CA ALA A 935 10.44 -10.22 44.92
C ALA A 935 9.04 -10.80 45.19
N PHE A 936 8.18 -10.85 44.18
CA PHE A 936 6.86 -11.46 44.30
C PHE A 936 6.95 -12.97 44.58
N LEU A 937 7.75 -13.72 43.83
CA LEU A 937 7.88 -15.16 44.01
C LEU A 937 8.52 -15.53 45.35
N TYR A 938 9.53 -14.78 45.79
CA TYR A 938 10.16 -15.00 47.09
C TYR A 938 9.16 -14.84 48.25
N ARG A 939 8.33 -13.78 48.21
CA ARG A 939 7.29 -13.54 49.23
C ARG A 939 6.14 -14.54 49.11
N TYR A 940 5.73 -14.87 47.89
CA TYR A 940 4.73 -15.90 47.63
C TYR A 940 5.15 -17.27 48.19
N ALA A 941 6.43 -17.62 48.04
CA ALA A 941 7.02 -18.83 48.59
C ALA A 941 7.23 -18.78 50.11
N LYS A 942 7.06 -17.61 50.75
CA LYS A 942 7.42 -17.35 52.15
C LYS A 942 8.88 -17.76 52.45
N ALA A 943 9.77 -17.55 51.47
CA ALA A 943 11.17 -17.91 51.59
C ALA A 943 11.90 -17.08 52.65
N THR A 944 12.89 -17.69 53.31
CA THR A 944 13.68 -17.07 54.38
C THR A 944 15.19 -17.08 54.10
N ASP A 945 15.59 -17.50 52.89
CA ASP A 945 16.98 -17.59 52.48
C ASP A 945 17.69 -16.21 52.59
N PRO A 946 18.87 -16.16 53.25
CA PRO A 946 19.57 -14.90 53.48
C PRO A 946 20.18 -14.35 52.17
N LYS A 947 20.48 -13.05 52.17
CA LYS A 947 21.20 -12.39 51.07
C LYS A 947 22.61 -13.01 50.97
N PRO A 948 23.06 -13.50 49.81
CA PRO A 948 24.41 -14.05 49.67
C PRO A 948 25.47 -12.94 49.67
N GLU A 949 26.72 -13.31 49.98
CA GLU A 949 27.88 -12.40 49.88
C GLU A 949 28.26 -12.11 48.42
N THR A 950 28.07 -13.08 47.52
CA THR A 950 28.35 -12.95 46.09
C THR A 950 27.11 -13.24 45.25
N SER A 951 26.93 -12.46 44.19
CA SER A 951 25.83 -12.67 43.25
C SER A 951 26.13 -13.86 42.32
N PRO A 952 25.15 -14.73 42.04
CA PRO A 952 25.27 -15.75 41.00
C PRO A 952 25.19 -15.18 39.57
N PHE A 953 24.88 -13.88 39.42
CA PHE A 953 24.76 -13.21 38.12
C PHE A 953 25.64 -11.95 38.06
N THR A 954 26.30 -11.74 36.92
CA THR A 954 27.29 -10.68 36.72
C THR A 954 26.72 -9.27 36.72
N ASP A 955 25.43 -9.13 36.43
CA ASP A 955 24.70 -7.87 36.27
C ASP A 955 23.78 -7.56 37.46
N VAL A 956 23.97 -8.26 38.58
CA VAL A 956 23.26 -7.98 39.85
C VAL A 956 24.30 -7.61 40.91
N PRO A 957 24.60 -6.31 41.08
CA PRO A 957 25.52 -5.81 42.10
C PRO A 957 25.14 -6.19 43.53
N ALA A 958 26.13 -6.23 44.42
CA ALA A 958 25.96 -6.60 45.83
C ALA A 958 24.98 -5.69 46.60
N ASP A 959 24.77 -4.46 46.16
CA ASP A 959 23.85 -3.47 46.72
C ASP A 959 22.46 -3.46 46.07
N SER A 960 22.19 -4.34 45.09
CA SER A 960 20.88 -4.43 44.42
C SER A 960 19.75 -4.69 45.41
N ALA A 961 18.66 -3.95 45.27
CA ALA A 961 17.50 -4.00 46.16
C ALA A 961 16.88 -5.40 46.31
N PHE A 962 16.93 -6.22 45.25
CA PHE A 962 16.37 -7.57 45.20
C PHE A 962 17.42 -8.68 45.03
N LEU A 963 18.69 -8.44 45.38
CA LEU A 963 19.76 -9.45 45.25
C LEU A 963 19.40 -10.76 45.96
N LYS A 964 18.83 -10.67 47.17
CA LYS A 964 18.46 -11.84 47.97
C LYS A 964 17.44 -12.70 47.24
N GLU A 965 16.40 -12.07 46.70
CA GLU A 965 15.31 -12.74 45.99
C GLU A 965 15.77 -13.34 44.66
N ILE A 966 16.62 -12.63 43.92
CA ILE A 966 17.22 -13.11 42.67
C ILE A 966 18.16 -14.30 42.93
N ALA A 967 18.99 -14.23 43.96
CA ALA A 967 19.90 -15.32 44.30
C ALA A 967 19.17 -16.56 44.78
N TRP A 968 18.10 -16.40 45.56
CA TRP A 968 17.20 -17.49 45.94
C TRP A 968 16.58 -18.16 44.71
N MET A 969 16.09 -17.39 43.74
CA MET A 969 15.56 -17.98 42.50
C MET A 969 16.61 -18.80 41.75
N SER A 970 17.86 -18.36 41.75
CA SER A 970 18.98 -19.11 41.15
C SER A 970 19.26 -20.41 41.91
N SER A 971 19.36 -20.36 43.24
CA SER A 971 19.66 -21.52 44.08
C SER A 971 18.58 -22.60 44.04
N LYS A 972 17.33 -22.21 43.78
CA LYS A 972 16.19 -23.11 43.58
C LYS A 972 15.98 -23.54 42.12
N GLY A 973 16.84 -23.12 41.19
CA GLY A 973 16.71 -23.45 39.76
C GLY A 973 15.50 -22.82 39.07
N LEU A 974 14.86 -21.82 39.68
CA LEU A 974 13.77 -21.06 39.06
C LEU A 974 14.28 -20.21 37.90
N SER A 975 15.42 -19.54 38.12
CA SER A 975 16.13 -18.78 37.09
C SER A 975 17.46 -19.41 36.77
N THR A 976 17.69 -19.70 35.49
CA THR A 976 18.98 -20.14 34.98
C THR A 976 19.89 -19.00 34.55
N GLY A 977 19.36 -17.77 34.41
CA GLY A 977 20.05 -16.64 33.78
C GLY A 977 20.31 -16.85 32.28
N TYR A 978 20.85 -15.82 31.65
CA TYR A 978 21.32 -15.82 30.26
C TYR A 978 22.81 -16.13 30.24
N ASP A 979 23.24 -17.01 29.34
CA ASP A 979 24.66 -17.31 29.13
C ASP A 979 25.34 -16.12 28.42
N ASN A 980 26.43 -15.63 28.99
CA ASN A 980 27.21 -14.54 28.42
C ASN A 980 28.30 -15.05 27.44
N GLY A 981 28.39 -16.36 27.19
CA GLY A 981 29.35 -16.98 26.26
C GLY A 981 30.77 -17.13 26.80
N ASN A 982 30.99 -16.77 28.06
CA ASN A 982 32.29 -16.80 28.75
C ASN A 982 32.25 -17.60 30.07
N GLY A 983 31.24 -18.46 30.23
CA GLY A 983 31.02 -19.24 31.47
C GLY A 983 30.36 -18.43 32.61
N THR A 984 30.03 -17.16 32.39
CA THR A 984 29.26 -16.35 33.33
C THR A 984 27.81 -16.18 32.88
N ARG A 985 26.92 -15.79 33.79
CA ARG A 985 25.50 -15.59 33.49
C ARG A 985 24.98 -14.23 33.96
N SER A 986 24.02 -13.68 33.23
CA SER A 986 23.29 -12.45 33.56
C SER A 986 21.83 -12.74 33.92
N PHE A 987 21.24 -11.95 34.82
CA PHE A 987 19.84 -12.08 35.26
C PHE A 987 18.89 -11.15 34.51
N LYS A 988 19.39 -9.98 34.09
CA LYS A 988 18.66 -8.84 33.50
C LYS A 988 17.54 -8.32 34.42
N PRO A 989 17.89 -7.75 35.59
CA PRO A 989 16.92 -7.42 36.64
C PRO A 989 15.83 -6.43 36.20
N PHE A 990 16.17 -5.48 35.34
CA PHE A 990 15.27 -4.38 34.94
C PHE A 990 14.50 -4.65 33.64
N ASP A 991 14.72 -5.79 32.98
CA ASP A 991 13.96 -6.15 31.80
C ASP A 991 12.53 -6.55 32.18
N ASP A 992 11.55 -6.10 31.39
CA ASP A 992 10.16 -6.54 31.52
C ASP A 992 10.02 -8.03 31.18
N ILE A 993 9.31 -8.76 32.04
CA ILE A 993 9.07 -10.18 31.86
C ILE A 993 7.96 -10.44 30.83
N THR A 994 8.23 -11.36 29.89
CA THR A 994 7.23 -11.87 28.95
C THR A 994 6.35 -12.94 29.60
N ARG A 995 5.14 -13.13 29.07
CA ARG A 995 4.15 -14.08 29.59
C ARG A 995 4.63 -15.52 29.51
N ASP A 996 5.41 -15.88 28.50
CA ASP A 996 5.99 -17.22 28.37
C ASP A 996 7.12 -17.49 29.39
N ALA A 997 7.98 -16.50 29.64
CA ALA A 997 8.99 -16.57 30.70
C ALA A 997 8.33 -16.68 32.08
N MET A 998 7.22 -15.96 32.30
CA MET A 998 6.42 -16.10 33.52
C MET A 998 5.88 -17.52 33.70
N ALA A 999 5.36 -18.13 32.63
CA ALA A 999 4.92 -19.52 32.66
C ALA A 999 6.05 -20.46 33.07
N ALA A 1000 7.26 -20.25 32.53
CA ALA A 1000 8.43 -21.04 32.90
C ALA A 1000 8.78 -20.91 34.39
N PHE A 1001 8.75 -19.70 34.97
CA PHE A 1001 9.03 -19.52 36.40
C PHE A 1001 7.99 -20.17 37.31
N LEU A 1002 6.70 -19.98 37.02
CA LEU A 1002 5.61 -20.58 37.81
C LEU A 1002 5.59 -22.10 37.69
N TYR A 1003 5.84 -22.62 36.48
CA TYR A 1003 5.95 -24.06 36.24
C TYR A 1003 7.12 -24.66 37.04
N ARG A 1004 8.31 -24.05 36.97
CA ARG A 1004 9.47 -24.52 37.74
C ARG A 1004 9.21 -24.46 39.24
N TYR A 1005 8.58 -23.39 39.72
CA TYR A 1005 8.23 -23.27 41.14
C TYR A 1005 7.26 -24.36 41.61
N LYS A 1006 6.27 -24.73 40.78
CA LYS A 1006 5.33 -25.79 41.15
C LYS A 1006 5.95 -27.20 41.10
N ASN A 1007 6.93 -27.40 40.22
CA ASN A 1007 7.54 -28.71 39.94
C ASN A 1007 8.92 -28.90 40.60
N GLN A 1008 9.18 -28.18 41.69
CA GLN A 1008 10.35 -28.38 42.56
C GLN A 1008 10.21 -29.58 43.50
#